data_AF-A0A7X5L7X7-F1
#
_entry.id   AF-A0A7X5L7X7-F1
#
_cell.length_a   1.000
_cell.length_b   1.000
_cell.length_c   1.000
_cell.angle_alpha   90.00
_cell.angle_beta   90.00
_cell.angle_gamma   90.00
#
_symmetry.space_group_name_H-M   'P 1'
#
loop_
_entity.id
_entity.type
_entity.pdbx_description
1 polymer ?
#
loop_
_entity_poly.entity_id
_entity_poly.type
_entity_poly.pdbx_seq_one_letter_code
_entity_poly.pdbx_strand_id
1 'polypeptide(L)'
;MAETAEGTNIVNRSEIEKTTGCYENDICVMNMAKETQATDEIIAYEEFLTEPSLLKIIWIKIKQIKKGNIQMKSKIVLTLCISMLILSTAACQNKKDTVDVASTEPITTISFATETATEPEERSFLSESRFHEMAAAFYNLSDTDAGELYQKITDSKILEKENTCLTGAVINDYDQNGKNDMIVCLYEDTEDSDSYADGCLYLFMNDDETPYPIYDDFCCYSFGSIFGDFGADIDGDGNTEIVFCVQGTGCGGAGDSQKFMVKYKDETIERMEIPTDFTDTDSDYDVGLFVDVERDNENNVYKISCPYLNDTILMEIAEDDEDWGGGANCRGYHTLALLEQDGRQYLAGYEYLYAGSIADGIGNAVFLFDWDEDGKIYVSDWYVEDFEDNRYASNGICGLPKADSGDVSKNDTGVTNLFEETQTGAEAAAYEEFLTGKRTAKIANNCYTDISYIGGTITDSAAREEKDGISLTQLYERISDEIVEDRGGGSIGCMEYALIDCGGDGKKQLALRAYGVNIYAPDDDSDLTMVFDYQDGAVSMIYAVDSWARSENELYDNGYVFGGGSGGASCHYVWEGLIGADGIYHKVYDCHMETGCGLADMSSCWEVWDSSDNEGFPAEFCEYEMDGETLYSYYILDDVTDEERNIVTDYIKDNEARMGIRFLTSDEAWARVEKNRTALGITEGMDAEENKIAWKTLSITK
;
A
#
# COMPACT_ATOMS: atom_id res chain seq x y z
N MET A 1 51.01 17.75 53.62
CA MET A 1 51.32 17.59 52.19
C MET A 1 50.24 16.72 51.58
N ALA A 2 49.54 17.29 50.60
CA ALA A 2 48.83 16.72 49.44
C ALA A 2 48.22 15.29 49.46
N GLU A 3 46.89 15.26 49.30
CA GLU A 3 46.06 14.73 48.18
C GLU A 3 46.05 13.25 47.68
N THR A 4 44.80 12.77 47.49
CA THR A 4 44.21 11.81 46.51
C THR A 4 44.51 10.29 46.66
N ALA A 5 43.62 9.33 46.39
CA ALA A 5 42.35 9.28 45.63
C ALA A 5 41.36 8.26 46.24
N GLU A 6 40.07 8.58 46.19
CA GLU A 6 38.89 7.71 46.34
C GLU A 6 38.62 7.02 44.98
N GLY A 7 37.92 5.89 44.82
CA GLY A 7 37.12 5.08 45.73
C GLY A 7 36.20 4.23 44.85
N THR A 8 36.49 2.94 44.72
CA THR A 8 35.59 1.93 44.12
C THR A 8 34.43 1.68 45.07
N ASN A 9 33.18 1.80 44.60
CA ASN A 9 32.05 1.24 45.35
C ASN A 9 31.00 0.61 44.43
N ILE A 10 30.80 -0.67 44.70
CA ILE A 10 29.69 -1.53 44.29
C ILE A 10 28.47 -1.12 45.11
N VAL A 11 27.30 -0.98 44.49
CA VAL A 11 26.01 -0.93 45.20
C VAL A 11 25.05 -1.96 44.61
N ASN A 12 24.38 -2.64 45.54
CA ASN A 12 23.52 -3.80 45.40
C ASN A 12 22.20 -3.54 44.66
N ARG A 13 21.74 -4.62 44.04
CA ARG A 13 20.50 -4.85 43.31
C ARG A 13 19.33 -5.07 44.29
N SER A 14 18.68 -4.01 44.80
CA SER A 14 17.37 -4.16 45.49
C SER A 14 16.50 -2.91 45.69
N GLU A 15 16.77 -1.76 45.06
CA GLU A 15 15.88 -0.57 45.21
C GLU A 15 15.78 0.27 43.94
N ILE A 16 15.20 -0.26 42.85
CA ILE A 16 14.44 0.53 41.85
C ILE A 16 13.35 -0.38 41.27
N GLU A 17 12.37 -0.76 42.10
CA GLU A 17 11.04 -1.12 41.63
C GLU A 17 10.13 0.06 41.96
N LYS A 18 9.69 0.75 40.89
CA LYS A 18 8.57 1.70 40.75
C LYS A 18 8.99 2.88 39.88
N THR A 19 8.80 2.67 38.58
CA THR A 19 8.26 3.56 37.53
C THR A 19 9.09 3.45 36.25
N THR A 20 8.75 2.47 35.42
CA THR A 20 8.79 2.54 33.94
C THR A 20 8.12 1.26 33.43
N GLY A 21 6.98 1.42 32.73
CA GLY A 21 6.37 0.35 31.94
C GLY A 21 6.94 0.40 30.53
N CYS A 22 7.33 -0.76 30.03
CA CYS A 22 8.15 -1.02 28.83
C CYS A 22 7.38 -0.89 27.52
N TYR A 23 8.10 -0.61 26.43
CA TYR A 23 8.04 -1.36 25.17
C TYR A 23 9.44 -1.44 24.56
N GLU A 24 9.82 -2.63 24.10
CA GLU A 24 11.13 -3.03 23.58
C GLU A 24 11.15 -2.97 22.04
N ASN A 25 12.16 -2.34 21.44
CA ASN A 25 12.90 -2.80 20.24
C ASN A 25 13.92 -1.72 19.79
N ASP A 26 15.09 -1.69 20.45
CA ASP A 26 16.27 -0.95 19.98
C ASP A 26 17.38 -1.93 19.62
N ILE A 27 17.76 -2.01 18.34
CA ILE A 27 18.97 -2.69 17.89
C ILE A 27 20.15 -1.71 17.96
N CYS A 28 21.08 -2.04 18.85
CA CYS A 28 22.32 -1.34 19.14
C CYS A 28 23.31 -1.42 17.95
N VAL A 29 23.67 -0.29 17.31
CA VAL A 29 24.84 -0.22 16.42
C VAL A 29 25.99 0.48 17.13
N MET A 30 27.04 -0.27 17.47
CA MET A 30 28.26 0.26 18.07
C MET A 30 29.09 1.05 17.04
N ASN A 31 29.36 2.31 17.40
CA ASN A 31 30.34 3.20 16.79
C ASN A 31 31.78 2.64 16.88
N MET A 32 32.49 2.65 15.75
CA MET A 32 33.96 2.71 15.72
C MET A 32 34.43 3.81 14.77
N ALA A 33 34.67 4.99 15.34
CA ALA A 33 35.45 6.04 14.70
C ALA A 33 36.93 5.62 14.59
N LYS A 34 37.53 5.80 13.40
CA LYS A 34 38.98 5.95 13.26
C LYS A 34 39.27 7.09 12.29
N GLU A 35 39.82 8.16 12.84
CA GLU A 35 40.48 9.25 12.14
C GLU A 35 41.50 8.73 11.13
N THR A 36 41.53 9.32 9.93
CA THR A 36 42.79 9.50 9.21
C THR A 36 42.72 10.75 8.33
N GLN A 37 43.54 11.74 8.67
CA GLN A 37 43.86 12.91 7.85
C GLN A 37 44.42 12.50 6.48
N ALA A 38 43.97 13.14 5.40
CA ALA A 38 44.75 13.32 4.18
C ALA A 38 44.36 14.64 3.51
N THR A 39 45.26 15.60 3.62
CA THR A 39 45.32 16.91 2.96
C THR A 39 45.66 16.79 1.47
N ASP A 40 45.25 17.82 0.72
CA ASP A 40 45.82 18.30 -0.55
C ASP A 40 45.79 17.36 -1.77
N GLU A 41 44.60 17.10 -2.37
CA GLU A 41 44.53 16.60 -3.77
C GLU A 41 43.15 16.83 -4.48
N ILE A 42 42.39 17.87 -4.11
CA ILE A 42 41.05 18.19 -4.72
C ILE A 42 41.12 19.36 -5.73
N ILE A 43 42.25 19.60 -6.42
CA ILE A 43 42.36 20.68 -7.43
C ILE A 43 42.71 20.15 -8.84
N ALA A 44 42.29 18.95 -9.21
CA ALA A 44 42.61 18.43 -10.55
C ALA A 44 41.52 17.58 -11.22
N TYR A 45 40.23 17.80 -10.90
CA TYR A 45 39.14 16.99 -11.47
C TYR A 45 38.03 17.77 -12.20
N GLU A 46 38.34 18.96 -12.75
CA GLU A 46 37.40 19.67 -13.65
C GLU A 46 37.74 19.59 -15.15
N GLU A 47 38.86 18.97 -15.56
CA GLU A 47 39.26 18.94 -16.99
C GLU A 47 39.29 17.55 -17.67
N PHE A 48 38.75 16.48 -17.06
CA PHE A 48 38.98 15.10 -17.57
C PHE A 48 37.78 14.32 -18.14
N LEU A 49 36.65 14.97 -18.49
CA LEU A 49 35.43 14.27 -18.94
C LEU A 49 35.03 14.47 -20.42
N THR A 50 35.99 14.47 -21.37
CA THR A 50 35.66 14.60 -22.81
C THR A 50 36.35 13.59 -23.76
N GLU A 51 36.48 12.31 -23.39
CA GLU A 51 36.89 11.28 -24.37
C GLU A 51 36.09 9.94 -24.36
N PRO A 52 35.60 9.46 -25.54
CA PRO A 52 34.97 8.14 -25.75
C PRO A 52 35.85 6.90 -25.51
N SER A 53 37.10 7.07 -25.09
CA SER A 53 38.10 6.01 -24.95
C SER A 53 37.94 5.19 -23.65
N LEU A 54 37.28 5.74 -22.63
CA LEU A 54 37.05 5.11 -21.31
C LEU A 54 35.96 4.01 -21.33
N LEU A 55 34.89 4.19 -22.10
CA LEU A 55 33.80 3.21 -22.25
C LEU A 55 34.31 1.87 -22.81
N LYS A 56 35.26 1.90 -23.75
CA LYS A 56 35.90 0.68 -24.28
C LYS A 56 36.74 -0.06 -23.25
N ILE A 57 37.40 0.66 -22.33
CA ILE A 57 38.24 0.08 -21.28
C ILE A 57 37.38 -0.56 -20.19
N ILE A 58 36.25 0.06 -19.83
CA ILE A 58 35.28 -0.45 -18.86
C ILE A 58 34.62 -1.73 -19.39
N TRP A 59 34.20 -1.74 -20.66
CA TRP A 59 33.56 -2.91 -21.28
C TRP A 59 34.51 -4.11 -21.43
N ILE A 60 35.80 -3.85 -21.72
CA ILE A 60 36.84 -4.90 -21.75
C ILE A 60 37.07 -5.49 -20.36
N LYS A 61 37.05 -4.68 -19.30
CA LYS A 61 37.22 -5.17 -17.91
C LYS A 61 36.01 -5.95 -17.41
N ILE A 62 34.78 -5.53 -17.73
CA ILE A 62 33.54 -6.27 -17.40
C ILE A 62 33.54 -7.65 -18.09
N LYS A 63 33.98 -7.75 -19.35
CA LYS A 63 34.15 -9.04 -20.05
C LYS A 63 35.23 -9.94 -19.44
N GLN A 64 36.24 -9.38 -18.77
CA GLN A 64 37.28 -10.16 -18.09
C GLN A 64 36.82 -10.63 -16.69
N ILE A 65 35.94 -9.88 -16.02
CA ILE A 65 35.30 -10.26 -14.75
C ILE A 65 34.30 -11.40 -14.94
N LYS A 66 33.44 -11.34 -15.97
CA LYS A 66 32.50 -12.45 -16.33
C LYS A 66 33.20 -13.76 -16.74
N LYS A 67 34.51 -13.74 -17.01
CA LYS A 67 35.33 -14.94 -17.31
C LYS A 67 36.15 -15.45 -16.12
N GLY A 68 35.94 -14.93 -14.91
CA GLY A 68 36.48 -15.49 -13.66
C GLY A 68 37.97 -15.23 -13.38
N ASN A 69 38.60 -14.22 -14.01
CA ASN A 69 40.06 -14.06 -13.94
C ASN A 69 40.60 -12.99 -12.97
N ILE A 70 39.79 -12.29 -12.16
CA ILE A 70 40.28 -11.30 -11.17
C ILE A 70 39.39 -11.30 -9.90
N GLN A 71 39.99 -11.41 -8.71
CA GLN A 71 39.34 -11.07 -7.42
C GLN A 71 39.46 -9.57 -7.14
N MET A 72 38.34 -8.90 -6.85
CA MET A 72 38.28 -7.43 -6.65
C MET A 72 38.63 -6.98 -5.23
N LYS A 73 39.33 -5.85 -5.10
CA LYS A 73 39.57 -5.10 -3.85
C LYS A 73 38.70 -3.83 -3.81
N SER A 74 38.26 -3.44 -2.61
CA SER A 74 37.15 -2.49 -2.36
C SER A 74 37.24 -1.11 -3.00
N LYS A 75 38.42 -0.61 -3.36
CA LYS A 75 38.56 0.71 -4.00
C LYS A 75 38.05 0.78 -5.45
N ILE A 76 37.88 -0.36 -6.13
CA ILE A 76 37.32 -0.40 -7.50
C ILE A 76 35.78 -0.35 -7.46
N VAL A 77 35.16 -0.76 -6.35
CA VAL A 77 33.70 -0.74 -6.15
C VAL A 77 33.21 0.70 -6.04
N LEU A 78 33.91 1.55 -5.28
CA LEU A 78 33.55 2.96 -5.09
C LEU A 78 33.58 3.77 -6.40
N THR A 79 34.56 3.52 -7.28
CA THR A 79 34.63 4.19 -8.60
C THR A 79 33.56 3.70 -9.57
N LEU A 80 33.12 2.44 -9.47
CA LEU A 80 32.01 1.88 -10.26
C LEU A 80 30.64 2.41 -9.80
N CYS A 81 30.44 2.62 -8.50
CA CYS A 81 29.20 3.20 -7.96
C CYS A 81 29.02 4.67 -8.37
N ILE A 82 30.07 5.49 -8.32
CA ILE A 82 30.00 6.90 -8.72
C ILE A 82 29.80 7.05 -10.25
N SER A 83 30.35 6.12 -11.05
CA SER A 83 30.12 6.14 -12.50
C SER A 83 28.76 5.56 -12.92
N MET A 84 28.13 4.69 -12.12
CA MET A 84 26.73 4.29 -12.30
C MET A 84 25.75 5.42 -11.96
N LEU A 85 26.06 6.26 -10.97
CA LEU A 85 25.25 7.41 -10.57
C LEU A 85 25.14 8.49 -11.67
N ILE A 86 26.15 8.61 -12.54
CA ILE A 86 26.16 9.54 -13.68
C ILE A 86 25.53 8.91 -14.95
N LEU A 87 25.43 7.57 -15.00
CA LEU A 87 24.85 6.84 -16.14
C LEU A 87 23.33 6.67 -16.00
N SER A 88 22.77 6.63 -14.78
CA SER A 88 21.31 6.57 -14.57
C SER A 88 20.59 7.86 -14.97
N THR A 89 21.24 9.02 -14.84
CA THR A 89 20.66 10.32 -15.29
C THR A 89 20.73 10.52 -16.81
N ALA A 90 21.69 9.90 -17.50
CA ALA A 90 21.83 10.00 -18.95
C ALA A 90 21.08 8.89 -19.74
N ALA A 91 20.70 7.78 -19.08
CA ALA A 91 20.02 6.66 -19.73
C ALA A 91 18.52 6.88 -19.95
N CYS A 92 17.88 7.80 -19.20
CA CYS A 92 16.49 8.20 -19.43
C CYS A 92 16.31 9.21 -20.59
N GLN A 93 17.38 9.65 -21.27
CA GLN A 93 17.31 10.65 -22.35
C GLN A 93 17.75 10.14 -23.74
N ASN A 94 18.09 8.86 -23.91
CA ASN A 94 18.52 8.36 -25.23
C ASN A 94 17.84 7.05 -25.62
N LYS A 95 16.53 7.13 -25.92
CA LYS A 95 15.87 6.18 -26.82
C LYS A 95 14.65 6.82 -27.53
N LYS A 96 14.87 7.88 -28.31
CA LYS A 96 13.97 8.28 -29.41
C LYS A 96 14.78 8.96 -30.51
N ASP A 97 15.23 8.18 -31.49
CA ASP A 97 15.64 8.74 -32.78
C ASP A 97 14.37 9.22 -33.52
N THR A 98 14.19 10.55 -33.55
CA THR A 98 13.47 11.34 -34.55
C THR A 98 12.00 11.03 -34.86
N VAL A 99 11.09 11.78 -34.22
CA VAL A 99 9.97 12.49 -34.90
C VAL A 99 9.72 13.82 -34.17
N ASP A 100 9.84 14.94 -34.89
CA ASP A 100 9.43 16.29 -34.47
C ASP A 100 7.90 16.32 -34.29
N VAL A 101 7.41 16.58 -33.07
CA VAL A 101 6.17 17.33 -32.84
C VAL A 101 6.40 18.25 -31.64
N ALA A 102 6.09 19.53 -31.84
CA ALA A 102 6.35 20.63 -30.92
C ALA A 102 5.23 20.83 -29.87
N SER A 103 5.65 21.47 -28.75
CA SER A 103 4.92 22.21 -27.70
C SER A 103 4.06 21.39 -26.71
N THR A 104 4.11 21.57 -25.38
CA THR A 104 4.63 22.61 -24.43
C THR A 104 4.39 22.02 -23.02
N GLU A 105 5.30 21.96 -22.04
CA GLU A 105 5.92 23.05 -21.26
C GLU A 105 7.18 22.57 -20.50
N PRO A 106 8.07 23.48 -20.05
CA PRO A 106 9.38 23.13 -19.50
C PRO A 106 9.31 22.84 -17.99
N ILE A 107 9.90 21.71 -17.58
CA ILE A 107 10.26 21.46 -16.18
C ILE A 107 11.29 22.53 -15.77
N THR A 108 10.85 23.54 -15.03
CA THR A 108 11.71 24.63 -14.59
C THR A 108 12.06 24.41 -13.12
N THR A 109 12.92 23.44 -12.84
CA THR A 109 13.54 23.31 -11.52
C THR A 109 14.47 24.51 -11.32
N ILE A 110 14.08 25.47 -10.48
CA ILE A 110 14.93 26.61 -10.13
C ILE A 110 15.37 26.46 -8.68
N SER A 111 16.59 25.94 -8.47
CA SER A 111 17.26 25.95 -7.17
C SER A 111 18.39 26.97 -7.20
N PHE A 112 18.54 27.72 -6.12
CA PHE A 112 19.72 28.55 -5.91
C PHE A 112 20.80 27.76 -5.17
N ALA A 113 22.04 27.75 -5.69
CA ALA A 113 23.16 27.05 -5.05
C ALA A 113 23.35 27.49 -3.57
N THR A 114 23.57 26.56 -2.66
CA THR A 114 23.73 26.82 -1.21
C THR A 114 25.12 27.41 -0.90
N GLU A 115 25.32 28.70 -1.18
CA GLU A 115 26.38 29.48 -0.52
C GLU A 115 25.81 30.02 0.79
N THR A 116 26.35 29.55 1.92
CA THR A 116 25.93 29.99 3.27
C THR A 116 26.39 31.42 3.51
N ALA A 117 25.45 32.36 3.70
CA ALA A 117 25.73 33.75 4.01
C ALA A 117 25.40 34.06 5.47
N THR A 118 26.43 34.37 6.27
CA THR A 118 26.30 34.55 7.71
C THR A 118 25.74 35.92 8.11
N GLU A 119 25.83 36.94 7.24
CA GLU A 119 25.42 38.32 7.53
C GLU A 119 24.11 38.72 6.80
N PRO A 120 23.19 39.48 7.44
CA PRO A 120 21.90 39.87 6.84
C PRO A 120 21.99 40.63 5.51
N GLU A 121 23.00 41.50 5.36
CA GLU A 121 23.20 42.28 4.13
C GLU A 121 23.63 41.41 2.94
N GLU A 122 24.37 40.33 3.21
CA GLU A 122 24.83 39.37 2.20
C GLU A 122 23.70 38.44 1.75
N ARG A 123 22.83 37.99 2.68
CA ARG A 123 21.61 37.22 2.36
C ARG A 123 20.63 37.99 1.49
N SER A 124 20.43 39.28 1.78
CA SER A 124 19.55 40.15 1.02
C SER A 124 20.07 40.37 -0.42
N PHE A 125 21.37 40.64 -0.56
CA PHE A 125 22.02 40.80 -1.87
C PHE A 125 21.96 39.51 -2.70
N LEU A 126 22.22 38.35 -2.09
CA LEU A 126 22.14 37.06 -2.78
C LEU A 126 20.73 36.75 -3.23
N SER A 127 19.72 36.99 -2.39
CA SER A 127 18.30 36.79 -2.72
C SER A 127 17.87 37.64 -3.93
N GLU A 128 18.27 38.91 -3.97
CA GLU A 128 17.99 39.83 -5.08
C GLU A 128 18.66 39.36 -6.37
N SER A 129 19.98 39.09 -6.34
CA SER A 129 20.73 38.66 -7.54
C SER A 129 20.15 37.36 -8.12
N ARG A 130 19.84 36.41 -7.25
CA ARG A 130 19.25 35.11 -7.59
C ARG A 130 17.88 35.25 -8.24
N PHE A 131 17.01 36.06 -7.65
CA PHE A 131 15.70 36.33 -8.21
C PHE A 131 15.80 36.94 -9.61
N HIS A 132 16.66 37.94 -9.80
CA HIS A 132 16.87 38.59 -11.10
C HIS A 132 17.47 37.64 -12.14
N GLU A 133 18.43 36.80 -11.76
CA GLU A 133 19.01 35.77 -12.64
C GLU A 133 17.95 34.77 -13.09
N MET A 134 17.12 34.28 -12.16
CA MET A 134 16.01 33.38 -12.44
C MET A 134 14.96 34.03 -13.37
N ALA A 135 14.53 35.25 -13.05
CA ALA A 135 13.51 35.98 -13.80
C ALA A 135 13.95 36.23 -15.25
N ALA A 136 15.22 36.55 -15.46
CA ALA A 136 15.80 36.72 -16.79
C ALA A 136 15.99 35.39 -17.52
N ALA A 137 16.53 34.36 -16.86
CA ALA A 137 16.91 33.11 -17.49
C ALA A 137 15.71 32.22 -17.87
N PHE A 138 14.67 32.20 -17.04
CA PHE A 138 13.54 31.28 -17.20
C PHE A 138 12.26 31.98 -17.68
N TYR A 139 12.04 33.24 -17.29
CA TYR A 139 10.81 33.97 -17.60
C TYR A 139 10.99 35.10 -18.63
N ASN A 140 12.22 35.33 -19.11
CA ASN A 140 12.57 36.42 -20.05
C ASN A 140 12.07 37.81 -19.59
N LEU A 141 11.98 38.04 -18.28
CA LEU A 141 11.56 39.32 -17.73
C LEU A 141 12.64 40.36 -17.91
N SER A 142 12.24 41.63 -18.12
CA SER A 142 13.19 42.72 -18.09
C SER A 142 13.66 42.99 -16.66
N ASP A 143 14.86 43.57 -16.48
CA ASP A 143 15.34 43.98 -15.15
C ASP A 143 14.35 44.90 -14.41
N THR A 144 13.56 45.68 -15.17
CA THR A 144 12.53 46.55 -14.58
C THR A 144 11.36 45.72 -14.05
N ASP A 145 10.83 44.79 -14.83
CA ASP A 145 9.69 43.95 -14.43
C ASP A 145 10.09 43.00 -13.28
N ALA A 146 11.29 42.41 -13.35
CA ALA A 146 11.86 41.60 -12.27
C ALA A 146 12.05 42.43 -10.99
N GLY A 147 12.50 43.69 -11.12
CA GLY A 147 12.65 44.60 -9.99
C GLY A 147 11.31 44.97 -9.34
N GLU A 148 10.24 45.12 -10.12
CA GLU A 148 8.89 45.37 -9.60
C GLU A 148 8.35 44.16 -8.81
N LEU A 149 8.57 42.93 -9.30
CA LEU A 149 8.19 41.71 -8.58
C LEU A 149 9.01 41.51 -7.31
N TYR A 150 10.34 41.70 -7.37
CA TYR A 150 11.19 41.61 -6.19
C TYR A 150 10.85 42.68 -5.13
N GLN A 151 10.46 43.88 -5.58
CA GLN A 151 10.01 44.94 -4.66
C GLN A 151 8.80 44.47 -3.85
N LYS A 152 7.83 43.76 -4.45
CA LYS A 152 6.68 43.17 -3.71
C LYS A 152 7.14 42.23 -2.59
N ILE A 153 8.15 41.39 -2.84
CA ILE A 153 8.74 40.51 -1.81
C ILE A 153 9.28 41.35 -0.66
N THR A 154 10.08 42.37 -0.96
CA THR A 154 10.69 43.20 0.09
C THR A 154 9.67 44.06 0.85
N ASP A 155 8.66 44.60 0.18
CA ASP A 155 7.59 45.42 0.79
C ASP A 155 6.71 44.60 1.75
N SER A 156 6.54 43.31 1.48
CA SER A 156 5.80 42.38 2.34
C SER A 156 6.52 42.04 3.65
N LYS A 157 7.82 42.35 3.76
CA LYS A 157 8.67 42.08 4.93
C LYS A 157 8.85 40.60 5.29
N ILE A 158 8.48 39.67 4.41
CA ILE A 158 8.67 38.23 4.67
C ILE A 158 10.16 37.86 4.81
N LEU A 159 11.07 38.66 4.24
CA LEU A 159 12.52 38.52 4.39
C LEU A 159 13.09 39.15 5.68
N GLU A 160 12.28 39.83 6.52
CA GLU A 160 12.73 40.37 7.81
C GLU A 160 12.71 39.32 8.94
N LYS A 161 12.14 38.12 8.71
CA LYS A 161 12.17 36.98 9.66
C LYS A 161 13.63 36.55 9.88
N GLU A 162 14.03 36.33 11.13
CA GLU A 162 15.43 35.99 11.46
C GLU A 162 15.87 34.73 10.69
N ASN A 163 17.11 34.73 10.21
CA ASN A 163 17.73 33.64 9.45
C ASN A 163 17.02 33.19 8.17
N THR A 164 16.05 33.94 7.64
CA THR A 164 15.32 33.53 6.44
C THR A 164 16.00 33.99 5.14
N CYS A 165 16.01 33.16 4.11
CA CYS A 165 16.54 33.48 2.77
C CYS A 165 15.61 32.98 1.65
N LEU A 166 15.66 33.64 0.49
CA LEU A 166 14.92 33.24 -0.70
C LEU A 166 15.61 32.03 -1.36
N THR A 167 14.92 30.89 -1.44
CA THR A 167 15.46 29.65 -2.01
C THR A 167 14.82 29.23 -3.32
N GLY A 168 13.65 29.77 -3.65
CA GLY A 168 13.04 29.61 -4.96
C GLY A 168 11.86 30.55 -5.17
N ALA A 169 11.53 30.77 -6.44
CA ALA A 169 10.30 31.43 -6.84
C ALA A 169 9.87 30.97 -8.25
N VAL A 170 8.57 30.88 -8.45
CA VAL A 170 7.93 30.66 -9.77
C VAL A 170 6.98 31.80 -10.07
N ILE A 171 6.87 32.13 -11.35
CA ILE A 171 6.14 33.30 -11.85
C ILE A 171 5.18 32.82 -12.95
N ASN A 172 3.88 32.99 -12.73
CA ASN A 172 2.85 32.54 -13.66
C ASN A 172 1.61 33.44 -13.59
N ASP A 173 0.72 33.37 -14.57
CA ASP A 173 -0.58 34.06 -14.57
C ASP A 173 -1.64 33.08 -14.08
N TYR A 174 -1.70 32.85 -12.77
CA TYR A 174 -2.50 31.76 -12.20
C TYR A 174 -3.99 32.03 -12.35
N ASP A 175 -4.42 33.28 -12.19
CA ASP A 175 -5.82 33.68 -12.34
C ASP A 175 -6.22 34.06 -13.79
N GLN A 176 -5.28 33.94 -14.73
CA GLN A 176 -5.48 34.20 -16.16
C GLN A 176 -5.92 35.65 -16.47
N ASN A 177 -5.55 36.62 -15.62
CA ASN A 177 -5.87 38.02 -15.82
C ASN A 177 -4.88 38.74 -16.78
N GLY A 178 -3.81 38.06 -17.21
CA GLY A 178 -2.78 38.56 -18.10
C GLY A 178 -1.62 39.27 -17.39
N LYS A 179 -1.49 39.12 -16.08
CA LYS A 179 -0.39 39.65 -15.27
C LYS A 179 0.27 38.51 -14.50
N ASN A 180 1.51 38.76 -14.07
CA ASN A 180 2.28 37.76 -13.36
C ASN A 180 1.96 37.78 -11.86
N ASP A 181 1.51 36.64 -11.36
CA ASP A 181 1.54 36.22 -9.97
C ASP A 181 2.87 35.54 -9.64
N MET A 182 3.06 35.20 -8.38
CA MET A 182 4.31 34.57 -7.93
C MET A 182 4.13 33.70 -6.70
N ILE A 183 4.77 32.53 -6.69
CA ILE A 183 4.95 31.71 -5.49
C ILE A 183 6.41 31.82 -5.07
N VAL A 184 6.63 32.04 -3.77
CA VAL A 184 7.95 32.23 -3.17
C VAL A 184 8.20 31.20 -2.09
N CYS A 185 9.36 30.55 -2.15
CA CYS A 185 9.87 29.66 -1.12
C CYS A 185 10.98 30.33 -0.32
N LEU A 186 10.82 30.31 1.00
CA LEU A 186 11.79 30.80 1.96
C LEU A 186 12.35 29.65 2.81
N TYR A 187 13.62 29.74 3.17
CA TYR A 187 14.32 28.77 4.02
C TYR A 187 14.93 29.45 5.24
N GLU A 188 14.80 28.84 6.41
CA GLU A 188 15.47 29.27 7.63
C GLU A 188 16.87 28.63 7.74
N ASP A 189 17.91 29.45 7.64
CA ASP A 189 19.32 29.06 7.73
C ASP A 189 19.67 28.68 9.18
N THR A 190 19.71 27.37 9.47
CA THR A 190 20.11 26.83 10.78
C THR A 190 21.58 26.38 10.79
N GLU A 191 22.27 26.48 11.93
CA GLU A 191 23.69 26.10 12.07
C GLU A 191 24.00 24.61 11.74
N ASP A 192 23.00 23.72 11.73
CA ASP A 192 23.10 22.33 11.29
C ASP A 192 22.65 22.19 9.82
N SER A 193 23.61 22.21 8.89
CA SER A 193 23.37 22.06 7.43
C SER A 193 22.90 20.65 6.99
N ASP A 194 22.84 19.70 7.93
CA ASP A 194 22.57 18.28 7.68
C ASP A 194 21.19 17.82 8.21
N SER A 195 20.35 18.72 8.73
CA SER A 195 19.00 18.43 9.22
C SER A 195 17.90 19.06 8.38
N TYR A 196 16.71 18.43 8.38
CA TYR A 196 15.48 19.02 7.89
C TYR A 196 15.24 20.36 8.62
N ALA A 197 15.33 21.47 7.90
CA ALA A 197 15.09 22.81 8.43
C ALA A 197 13.75 23.36 7.94
N ASP A 198 13.16 24.25 8.73
CA ASP A 198 11.85 24.83 8.48
C ASP A 198 11.91 25.83 7.31
N GLY A 199 10.89 25.79 6.45
CA GLY A 199 10.70 26.77 5.37
C GLY A 199 9.26 27.26 5.28
N CYS A 200 9.06 28.35 4.58
CA CYS A 200 7.76 29.01 4.43
C CYS A 200 7.43 29.24 2.94
N LEU A 201 6.16 29.07 2.59
CA LEU A 201 5.64 29.31 1.24
C LEU A 201 4.65 30.48 1.24
N TYR A 202 4.82 31.39 0.28
CA TYR A 202 3.98 32.56 0.10
C TYR A 202 3.47 32.68 -1.34
N LEU A 203 2.18 32.94 -1.51
CA LEU A 203 1.54 33.29 -2.77
C LEU A 203 1.35 34.80 -2.87
N PHE A 204 1.78 35.40 -3.98
CA PHE A 204 1.59 36.79 -4.33
C PHE A 204 0.65 36.87 -5.53
N MET A 205 -0.60 37.24 -5.31
CA MET A 205 -1.52 37.59 -6.39
C MET A 205 -1.26 39.01 -6.85
N ASN A 206 -1.28 39.26 -8.15
CA ASN A 206 -0.80 40.53 -8.70
C ASN A 206 -1.63 41.75 -8.29
N ASP A 207 -2.93 41.55 -8.03
CA ASP A 207 -3.89 42.59 -7.68
C ASP A 207 -4.02 42.83 -6.17
N ASP A 208 -3.34 42.03 -5.36
CA ASP A 208 -3.42 42.09 -3.90
C ASP A 208 -2.20 42.81 -3.28
N GLU A 209 -2.45 43.55 -2.20
CA GLU A 209 -1.41 44.31 -1.50
C GLU A 209 -0.55 43.42 -0.58
N THR A 210 -1.08 42.29 -0.12
CA THR A 210 -0.43 41.40 0.87
C THR A 210 -0.32 39.98 0.35
N PRO A 211 0.82 39.28 0.54
CA PRO A 211 0.93 37.88 0.18
C PRO A 211 0.14 36.98 1.13
N TYR A 212 -0.20 35.80 0.63
CA TYR A 212 -0.90 34.76 1.37
C TYR A 212 0.08 33.69 1.85
N PRO A 213 0.16 33.41 3.17
CA PRO A 213 0.95 32.29 3.69
C PRO A 213 0.23 30.96 3.42
N ILE A 214 0.92 30.00 2.81
CA ILE A 214 0.35 28.68 2.48
C ILE A 214 0.56 27.69 3.63
N TYR A 215 1.68 27.79 4.35
CA TYR A 215 2.02 26.91 5.49
C TYR A 215 3.10 27.55 6.39
N ASP A 216 3.01 27.41 7.72
CA ASP A 216 3.92 28.08 8.69
C ASP A 216 4.69 27.14 9.64
N ASP A 217 4.33 25.85 9.77
CA ASP A 217 4.80 25.04 10.93
C ASP A 217 5.43 23.65 10.67
N PHE A 218 5.73 23.29 9.42
CA PHE A 218 6.55 22.11 9.11
C PHE A 218 6.96 22.17 7.65
N CYS A 219 8.22 21.88 7.30
CA CYS A 219 8.63 21.08 6.12
C CYS A 219 10.10 21.28 5.70
N CYS A 220 10.67 20.14 5.31
CA CYS A 220 12.04 19.77 5.00
C CYS A 220 12.64 20.36 3.70
N TYR A 221 12.78 21.68 3.54
CA TYR A 221 13.11 22.26 2.22
C TYR A 221 14.56 22.70 2.03
N SER A 222 15.54 21.79 1.92
CA SER A 222 16.92 22.25 1.72
C SER A 222 17.21 22.80 0.31
N PHE A 223 16.28 22.78 -0.67
CA PHE A 223 16.59 23.22 -2.06
C PHE A 223 15.56 24.07 -2.82
N GLY A 224 14.40 24.43 -2.23
CA GLY A 224 13.50 25.48 -2.74
C GLY A 224 12.98 25.33 -4.17
N SER A 225 13.05 24.14 -4.78
CA SER A 225 12.62 23.95 -6.16
C SER A 225 11.11 23.76 -6.23
N ILE A 226 10.41 24.79 -6.71
CA ILE A 226 9.00 24.72 -7.05
C ILE A 226 8.89 24.25 -8.51
N PHE A 227 7.96 23.35 -8.81
CA PHE A 227 7.76 22.82 -10.16
C PHE A 227 6.32 22.34 -10.38
N GLY A 228 5.94 22.14 -11.65
CA GLY A 228 4.62 21.64 -12.03
C GLY A 228 3.48 22.60 -11.64
N ASP A 229 3.75 23.90 -11.60
CA ASP A 229 2.79 24.90 -11.15
C ASP A 229 1.85 25.36 -12.27
N PHE A 230 0.55 25.47 -11.95
CA PHE A 230 -0.46 26.02 -12.85
C PHE A 230 -1.69 26.53 -12.09
N GLY A 231 -2.50 27.35 -12.76
CA GLY A 231 -3.75 27.91 -12.23
C GLY A 231 -4.92 27.72 -13.20
N ALA A 232 -6.05 27.22 -12.69
CA ALA A 232 -7.28 27.01 -13.45
C ALA A 232 -8.51 26.92 -12.55
N ASP A 233 -9.71 27.13 -13.10
CA ASP A 233 -11.00 26.84 -12.48
C ASP A 233 -11.32 25.36 -12.73
N ILE A 234 -10.72 24.49 -11.92
CA ILE A 234 -10.69 23.04 -12.14
C ILE A 234 -12.02 22.41 -11.73
N ASP A 235 -12.62 22.89 -10.64
CA ASP A 235 -13.90 22.39 -10.14
C ASP A 235 -15.13 23.07 -10.79
N GLY A 236 -14.91 24.14 -11.54
CA GLY A 236 -15.95 24.86 -12.28
C GLY A 236 -16.82 25.76 -11.40
N ASP A 237 -16.39 26.07 -10.17
CA ASP A 237 -17.09 26.97 -9.26
C ASP A 237 -16.85 28.47 -9.58
N GLY A 238 -15.95 28.75 -10.54
CA GLY A 238 -15.60 30.09 -11.00
C GLY A 238 -14.50 30.78 -10.19
N ASN A 239 -13.89 30.08 -9.24
CA ASN A 239 -12.68 30.52 -8.53
C ASN A 239 -11.45 29.84 -9.13
N THR A 240 -10.26 30.34 -8.80
CA THR A 240 -9.01 29.79 -9.35
C THR A 240 -8.38 28.84 -8.35
N GLU A 241 -8.12 27.62 -8.78
CA GLU A 241 -7.28 26.67 -8.06
C GLU A 241 -5.85 26.73 -8.60
N ILE A 242 -4.89 26.83 -7.68
CA ILE A 242 -3.46 26.90 -7.96
C ILE A 242 -2.83 25.61 -7.43
N VAL A 243 -2.19 24.88 -8.34
CA VAL A 243 -1.52 23.61 -8.07
C VAL A 243 -0.03 23.83 -8.23
N PHE A 244 0.80 23.28 -7.33
CA PHE A 244 2.25 23.29 -7.48
C PHE A 244 2.92 22.22 -6.61
N CYS A 245 4.15 21.86 -6.94
CA CYS A 245 4.98 20.91 -6.19
C CYS A 245 6.20 21.60 -5.61
N VAL A 246 6.68 21.14 -4.45
CA VAL A 246 7.94 21.59 -3.84
C VAL A 246 8.85 20.39 -3.58
N GLN A 247 10.11 20.48 -4.02
CA GLN A 247 11.10 19.41 -3.86
C GLN A 247 11.77 19.46 -2.47
N GLY A 248 11.87 18.28 -1.83
CA GLY A 248 12.60 17.99 -0.60
C GLY A 248 14.02 17.48 -0.83
N THR A 249 14.58 16.74 0.13
CA THR A 249 15.99 16.27 0.14
C THR A 249 16.17 14.75 0.14
N GLY A 250 15.10 14.01 0.36
CA GLY A 250 15.07 12.56 0.36
C GLY A 250 15.31 11.97 -1.02
N CYS A 251 15.70 10.70 -1.04
CA CYS A 251 15.88 9.90 -2.25
C CYS A 251 14.87 8.73 -2.35
N GLY A 252 13.78 8.80 -1.58
CA GLY A 252 12.72 7.79 -1.58
C GLY A 252 11.59 8.13 -2.56
N GLY A 253 10.82 7.11 -2.97
CA GLY A 253 9.53 7.23 -3.64
C GLY A 253 9.50 8.21 -4.84
N ALA A 254 8.40 8.95 -4.98
CA ALA A 254 8.21 10.02 -5.97
C ALA A 254 9.14 11.25 -5.80
N GLY A 255 10.34 11.06 -5.25
CA GLY A 255 11.42 12.04 -5.22
C GLY A 255 11.38 13.01 -4.05
N ASP A 256 10.78 12.61 -2.91
CA ASP A 256 10.54 13.48 -1.74
C ASP A 256 10.01 14.85 -2.17
N SER A 257 8.81 14.88 -2.76
CA SER A 257 8.19 16.13 -3.21
C SER A 257 6.80 16.26 -2.63
N GLN A 258 6.46 17.47 -2.18
CA GLN A 258 5.16 17.77 -1.59
C GLN A 258 4.28 18.50 -2.57
N LYS A 259 2.99 18.18 -2.54
CA LYS A 259 1.98 18.74 -3.43
C LYS A 259 1.12 19.74 -2.68
N PHE A 260 0.82 20.84 -3.35
CA PHE A 260 -0.01 21.88 -2.82
C PHE A 260 -1.11 22.20 -3.82
N MET A 261 -2.32 22.33 -3.28
CA MET A 261 -3.49 22.82 -3.99
C MET A 261 -4.15 23.88 -3.13
N VAL A 262 -4.29 25.10 -3.66
CA VAL A 262 -4.95 26.20 -2.97
C VAL A 262 -6.00 26.83 -3.87
N LYS A 263 -7.18 27.11 -3.34
CA LYS A 263 -8.24 27.87 -4.00
C LYS A 263 -8.14 29.33 -3.62
N TYR A 264 -8.03 30.21 -4.61
CA TYR A 264 -8.04 31.66 -4.43
C TYR A 264 -9.44 32.23 -4.66
N LYS A 265 -10.00 32.86 -3.63
CA LYS A 265 -11.37 33.37 -3.61
C LYS A 265 -11.51 34.58 -2.71
N ASP A 266 -12.16 35.64 -3.20
CA ASP A 266 -12.50 36.83 -2.41
C ASP A 266 -11.32 37.42 -1.61
N GLU A 267 -10.14 37.54 -2.23
CA GLU A 267 -8.89 38.00 -1.58
C GLU A 267 -8.50 37.12 -0.36
N THR A 268 -8.77 35.81 -0.46
CA THR A 268 -8.36 34.80 0.51
C THR A 268 -7.90 33.53 -0.20
N ILE A 269 -7.13 32.70 0.49
CA ILE A 269 -6.79 31.35 0.02
C ILE A 269 -7.37 30.29 0.95
N GLU A 270 -7.78 29.17 0.37
CA GLU A 270 -8.22 27.97 1.06
C GLU A 270 -7.37 26.79 0.58
N ARG A 271 -6.74 26.06 1.50
CA ARG A 271 -6.01 24.84 1.13
C ARG A 271 -7.02 23.74 0.82
N MET A 272 -6.78 23.02 -0.27
CA MET A 272 -7.54 21.84 -0.61
C MET A 272 -6.68 20.59 -0.43
N GLU A 273 -7.33 19.49 -0.09
CA GLU A 273 -6.70 18.21 0.19
C GLU A 273 -7.07 17.22 -0.91
N ILE A 274 -6.07 16.62 -1.54
CA ILE A 274 -6.26 15.57 -2.53
C ILE A 274 -6.43 14.24 -1.75
N PRO A 275 -7.30 13.31 -2.19
CA PRO A 275 -7.36 11.98 -1.59
C PRO A 275 -5.96 11.36 -1.59
N THR A 276 -5.47 11.00 -0.39
CA THR A 276 -4.12 10.50 -0.02
C THR A 276 -3.15 11.53 0.56
N ASP A 277 -3.55 12.80 0.70
CA ASP A 277 -2.64 13.81 1.24
C ASP A 277 -2.39 13.70 2.76
N PHE A 278 -3.31 13.16 3.58
CA PHE A 278 -3.13 13.15 5.05
C PHE A 278 -3.93 12.04 5.75
N THR A 279 -3.25 11.28 6.63
CA THR A 279 -3.91 10.61 7.77
C THR A 279 -3.34 11.19 9.06
N ASP A 280 -4.21 11.82 9.85
CA ASP A 280 -3.95 12.65 11.04
C ASP A 280 -3.12 12.01 12.20
N THR A 281 -2.54 10.82 12.02
CA THR A 281 -1.99 10.06 13.15
C THR A 281 -0.59 9.48 13.03
N ASP A 282 0.07 9.41 11.87
CA ASP A 282 1.51 9.08 11.83
C ASP A 282 2.09 9.38 10.44
N SER A 283 2.96 10.39 10.36
CA SER A 283 3.84 10.81 9.26
C SER A 283 3.25 11.75 8.17
N ASP A 284 3.86 12.94 8.07
CA ASP A 284 3.53 14.07 7.19
C ASP A 284 4.00 13.86 5.72
N TYR A 285 3.65 12.74 5.08
CA TYR A 285 4.09 12.42 3.70
C TYR A 285 2.91 12.11 2.77
N ASP A 286 3.00 12.58 1.51
CA ASP A 286 2.12 12.15 0.42
C ASP A 286 2.36 10.66 0.15
N VAL A 287 1.39 9.83 0.54
CA VAL A 287 1.47 8.37 0.42
C VAL A 287 0.84 7.84 -0.85
N GLY A 288 0.20 8.68 -1.68
CA GLY A 288 -0.42 8.24 -2.93
C GLY A 288 -1.49 7.15 -2.78
N LEU A 289 -2.03 6.67 -3.90
CA LEU A 289 -2.94 5.52 -3.91
C LEU A 289 -2.16 4.22 -4.05
N PHE A 290 -2.61 3.13 -3.44
CA PHE A 290 -1.97 1.84 -3.70
C PHE A 290 -2.43 1.25 -5.03
N VAL A 291 -1.47 0.78 -5.84
CA VAL A 291 -1.70 0.02 -7.06
C VAL A 291 -0.77 -1.20 -7.07
N ASP A 292 -1.35 -2.37 -7.23
CA ASP A 292 -0.63 -3.64 -7.35
C ASP A 292 -0.49 -4.06 -8.81
N VAL A 293 0.63 -4.67 -9.18
CA VAL A 293 0.90 -5.15 -10.53
C VAL A 293 1.21 -6.64 -10.49
N GLU A 294 0.29 -7.47 -10.95
CA GLU A 294 0.51 -8.91 -11.13
C GLU A 294 0.82 -9.22 -12.59
N ARG A 295 1.77 -10.13 -12.84
CA ARG A 295 2.07 -10.60 -14.19
C ARG A 295 1.28 -11.87 -14.51
N ASP A 296 0.38 -11.80 -15.48
CA ASP A 296 -0.31 -12.97 -16.04
C ASP A 296 0.46 -13.51 -17.25
N ASN A 297 1.31 -14.51 -16.98
CA ASN A 297 2.15 -15.15 -17.99
C ASN A 297 1.35 -15.98 -19.01
N GLU A 298 0.14 -16.42 -18.70
CA GLU A 298 -0.67 -17.22 -19.63
C GLU A 298 -1.28 -16.33 -20.71
N ASN A 299 -1.72 -15.13 -20.32
CA ASN A 299 -2.36 -14.16 -21.20
C ASN A 299 -1.41 -13.09 -21.74
N ASN A 300 -0.15 -13.07 -21.28
CA ASN A 300 0.89 -12.08 -21.64
C ASN A 300 0.47 -10.63 -21.35
N VAL A 301 -0.10 -10.41 -20.17
CA VAL A 301 -0.56 -9.10 -19.68
C VAL A 301 -0.10 -8.85 -18.24
N TYR A 302 0.05 -7.59 -17.87
CA TYR A 302 0.00 -7.14 -16.49
C TYR A 302 -1.45 -6.92 -16.07
N LYS A 303 -1.83 -7.47 -14.91
CA LYS A 303 -3.05 -7.14 -14.18
C LYS A 303 -2.69 -6.06 -13.17
N ILE A 304 -3.19 -4.86 -13.39
CA ILE A 304 -2.85 -3.69 -12.59
C ILE A 304 -4.09 -3.32 -11.79
N SER A 305 -4.04 -3.46 -10.48
CA SER A 305 -5.21 -3.36 -9.60
C SER A 305 -5.09 -2.15 -8.67
N CYS A 306 -6.10 -1.29 -8.65
CA CYS A 306 -6.21 -0.19 -7.70
C CYS A 306 -7.31 -0.52 -6.67
N PRO A 307 -6.95 -0.87 -5.41
CA PRO A 307 -7.95 -1.21 -4.39
C PRO A 307 -8.89 -0.04 -4.05
N TYR A 308 -8.39 1.20 -4.08
CA TYR A 308 -9.22 2.39 -3.79
C TYR A 308 -10.38 2.55 -4.77
N LEU A 309 -10.12 2.36 -6.06
CA LEU A 309 -11.14 2.39 -7.12
C LEU A 309 -11.80 1.04 -7.35
N ASN A 310 -11.32 -0.01 -6.66
CA ASN A 310 -11.91 -1.33 -6.70
C ASN A 310 -11.95 -1.85 -8.15
N ASP A 311 -10.86 -1.64 -8.88
CA ASP A 311 -10.78 -1.83 -10.34
C ASP A 311 -9.44 -2.44 -10.77
N THR A 312 -9.46 -3.17 -11.89
CA THR A 312 -8.28 -3.85 -12.47
C THR A 312 -8.19 -3.58 -13.97
N ILE A 313 -7.01 -3.13 -14.40
CA ILE A 313 -6.68 -2.80 -15.78
C ILE A 313 -5.69 -3.85 -16.33
N LEU A 314 -5.95 -4.34 -17.53
CA LEU A 314 -5.05 -5.25 -18.23
C LEU A 314 -4.17 -4.45 -19.21
N MET A 315 -2.85 -4.61 -19.10
CA MET A 315 -1.86 -3.99 -19.97
C MET A 315 -0.99 -5.04 -20.65
N GLU A 316 -0.74 -4.92 -21.94
CA GLU A 316 0.08 -5.90 -22.67
C GLU A 316 1.55 -5.85 -22.22
N ILE A 317 2.20 -7.01 -22.11
CA ILE A 317 3.63 -7.10 -21.81
C ILE A 317 4.42 -6.99 -23.13
N ALA A 318 5.37 -6.06 -23.19
CA ALA A 318 6.24 -5.87 -24.36
C ALA A 318 7.06 -7.15 -24.68
N GLU A 319 7.26 -7.45 -25.97
CA GLU A 319 7.95 -8.67 -26.44
C GLU A 319 9.40 -8.84 -25.89
N ASP A 320 10.01 -7.74 -25.44
CA ASP A 320 11.39 -7.66 -24.98
C ASP A 320 11.54 -7.73 -23.44
N ASP A 321 10.45 -7.86 -22.69
CA ASP A 321 10.48 -7.79 -21.23
C ASP A 321 11.01 -9.09 -20.60
N GLU A 322 12.01 -8.99 -19.73
CA GLU A 322 12.52 -10.16 -18.99
C GLU A 322 11.48 -10.58 -17.94
N ASP A 323 11.52 -11.83 -17.46
CA ASP A 323 10.54 -12.33 -16.49
C ASP A 323 10.91 -11.87 -15.07
N TRP A 324 10.41 -10.68 -14.67
CA TRP A 324 10.77 -10.02 -13.40
C TRP A 324 9.79 -10.29 -12.23
N GLY A 325 8.64 -10.91 -12.47
CA GLY A 325 7.58 -11.14 -11.45
C GLY A 325 6.55 -10.00 -11.35
N GLY A 326 5.85 -9.89 -10.20
CA GLY A 326 4.90 -8.81 -9.89
C GLY A 326 5.60 -7.51 -9.43
N GLY A 327 4.84 -6.45 -9.24
CA GLY A 327 5.32 -5.12 -8.82
C GLY A 327 4.19 -4.25 -8.30
N ALA A 328 4.37 -2.93 -8.30
CA ALA A 328 3.40 -1.98 -7.75
C ALA A 328 3.62 -0.58 -8.35
N ASN A 329 2.88 0.41 -7.87
CA ASN A 329 3.27 1.80 -8.04
C ASN A 329 4.34 2.24 -7.03
N CYS A 330 5.20 3.15 -7.47
CA CYS A 330 6.02 3.97 -6.61
C CYS A 330 5.14 5.11 -6.10
N ARG A 331 4.59 4.91 -4.90
CA ARG A 331 3.62 5.78 -4.23
C ARG A 331 4.07 7.24 -4.09
N GLY A 332 3.08 8.14 -4.17
CA GLY A 332 3.22 9.60 -4.17
C GLY A 332 3.12 10.13 -5.60
N TYR A 333 2.29 11.16 -5.82
CA TYR A 333 2.12 11.69 -7.17
C TYR A 333 3.42 12.35 -7.63
N HIS A 334 4.09 11.85 -8.66
CA HIS A 334 5.30 12.53 -9.15
C HIS A 334 4.94 13.77 -9.98
N THR A 335 3.75 13.76 -10.61
CA THR A 335 3.21 14.86 -11.42
C THR A 335 1.73 15.07 -11.14
N LEU A 336 1.33 16.34 -10.99
CA LEU A 336 -0.05 16.79 -11.10
C LEU A 336 -0.19 17.61 -12.38
N ALA A 337 -1.24 17.39 -13.15
CA ALA A 337 -1.47 18.09 -14.41
C ALA A 337 -2.95 18.35 -14.66
N LEU A 338 -3.24 19.41 -15.41
CA LEU A 338 -4.57 19.63 -15.96
C LEU A 338 -4.76 18.75 -17.21
N LEU A 339 -5.79 17.91 -17.22
CA LEU A 339 -6.13 17.04 -18.33
C LEU A 339 -7.51 17.39 -18.89
N GLU A 340 -7.62 17.64 -20.19
CA GLU A 340 -8.90 17.77 -20.86
C GLU A 340 -9.33 16.41 -21.45
N GLN A 341 -10.46 15.88 -20.97
CA GLN A 341 -11.05 14.62 -21.44
C GLN A 341 -12.55 14.81 -21.64
N ASP A 342 -13.08 14.36 -22.78
CA ASP A 342 -14.51 14.48 -23.15
C ASP A 342 -15.09 15.91 -23.07
N GLY A 343 -14.23 16.92 -23.28
CA GLY A 343 -14.59 18.33 -23.20
C GLY A 343 -14.77 18.86 -21.76
N ARG A 344 -14.32 18.09 -20.77
CA ARG A 344 -14.23 18.47 -19.36
C ARG A 344 -12.76 18.53 -18.92
N GLN A 345 -12.43 19.45 -18.03
CA GLN A 345 -11.12 19.54 -17.40
C GLN A 345 -11.11 18.73 -16.11
N TYR A 346 -10.02 18.00 -15.88
CA TYR A 346 -9.77 17.20 -14.70
C TYR A 346 -8.39 17.56 -14.14
N LEU A 347 -8.25 17.49 -12.83
CA LEU A 347 -6.93 17.34 -12.22
C LEU A 347 -6.52 15.87 -12.39
N ALA A 348 -5.32 15.63 -12.91
CA ALA A 348 -4.76 14.29 -13.08
C ALA A 348 -3.50 14.12 -12.23
N GLY A 349 -3.44 13.05 -11.44
CA GLY A 349 -2.26 12.66 -10.65
C GLY A 349 -1.58 11.43 -11.24
N TYR A 350 -0.27 11.52 -11.44
CA TYR A 350 0.53 10.46 -12.05
C TYR A 350 1.44 9.80 -11.02
N GLU A 351 1.40 8.47 -10.97
CA GLU A 351 2.29 7.64 -10.17
C GLU A 351 3.00 6.63 -11.04
N TYR A 352 4.28 6.41 -10.78
CA TYR A 352 5.12 5.54 -11.60
C TYR A 352 4.82 4.06 -11.30
N LEU A 353 4.58 3.24 -12.33
CA LEU A 353 4.36 1.80 -12.19
C LEU A 353 5.62 1.02 -12.54
N TYR A 354 5.89 -0.04 -11.78
CA TYR A 354 7.00 -0.95 -12.02
C TYR A 354 6.57 -2.41 -11.88
N ALA A 355 7.29 -3.31 -12.57
CA ALA A 355 7.15 -4.77 -12.43
C ALA A 355 8.51 -5.37 -12.08
N GLY A 356 8.64 -5.99 -10.90
CA GLY A 356 9.93 -6.40 -10.36
C GLY A 356 10.53 -5.33 -9.46
N SER A 357 11.57 -4.63 -9.92
CA SER A 357 12.18 -3.51 -9.17
C SER A 357 11.70 -2.15 -9.67
N ILE A 358 11.84 -1.09 -8.87
CA ILE A 358 11.49 0.29 -9.28
C ILE A 358 12.26 0.73 -10.56
N ALA A 359 13.41 0.12 -10.86
CA ALA A 359 14.12 0.40 -12.12
C ALA A 359 13.45 -0.21 -13.35
N ASP A 360 12.54 -1.15 -13.16
CA ASP A 360 11.84 -1.94 -14.18
C ASP A 360 10.43 -1.34 -14.39
N GLY A 361 10.40 -0.07 -14.76
CA GLY A 361 9.16 0.64 -15.02
C GLY A 361 8.36 0.06 -16.16
N ILE A 362 7.04 0.12 -16.03
CA ILE A 362 6.11 -0.33 -17.06
C ILE A 362 5.15 0.77 -17.52
N GLY A 363 5.06 1.89 -16.79
CA GLY A 363 4.20 3.01 -17.16
C GLY A 363 3.86 3.92 -15.98
N ASN A 364 2.68 4.54 -16.03
CA ASN A 364 2.10 5.33 -14.95
C ASN A 364 0.67 4.89 -14.66
N ALA A 365 0.29 4.88 -13.38
CA ALA A 365 -1.10 4.96 -12.98
C ALA A 365 -1.50 6.44 -13.00
N VAL A 366 -2.62 6.75 -13.66
CA VAL A 366 -3.12 8.11 -13.80
C VAL A 366 -4.50 8.19 -13.17
N PHE A 367 -4.64 9.02 -12.15
CA PHE A 367 -5.87 9.20 -11.38
C PHE A 367 -6.53 10.53 -11.74
N LEU A 368 -7.82 10.49 -12.04
CA LEU A 368 -8.61 11.68 -12.38
C LEU A 368 -9.43 12.12 -11.16
N PHE A 369 -9.15 13.31 -10.66
CA PHE A 369 -9.86 13.87 -9.53
C PHE A 369 -11.10 14.65 -9.96
N ASP A 370 -12.14 14.55 -9.15
CA ASP A 370 -13.39 15.29 -9.28
C ASP A 370 -13.86 15.76 -7.89
N TRP A 371 -14.90 16.60 -7.87
CA TRP A 371 -15.44 17.24 -6.67
C TRP A 371 -16.88 16.81 -6.42
N ASP A 372 -17.20 16.51 -5.17
CA ASP A 372 -18.58 16.27 -4.77
C ASP A 372 -19.38 17.57 -4.57
N GLU A 373 -20.67 17.45 -4.24
CA GLU A 373 -21.56 18.61 -4.05
C GLU A 373 -21.11 19.56 -2.92
N ASP A 374 -20.28 19.08 -1.99
CA ASP A 374 -19.74 19.83 -0.85
C ASP A 374 -18.34 20.41 -1.16
N GLY A 375 -17.80 20.18 -2.36
CA GLY A 375 -16.49 20.65 -2.80
C GLY A 375 -15.33 19.78 -2.31
N LYS A 376 -15.59 18.56 -1.82
CA LYS A 376 -14.55 17.61 -1.42
C LYS A 376 -14.02 16.87 -2.64
N ILE A 377 -12.69 16.81 -2.75
CA ILE A 377 -11.98 16.10 -3.83
C ILE A 377 -12.10 14.59 -3.62
N TYR A 378 -12.37 13.83 -4.69
CA TYR A 378 -12.33 12.37 -4.73
C TYR A 378 -11.73 11.88 -6.05
N VAL A 379 -11.26 10.64 -6.10
CA VAL A 379 -10.81 10.04 -7.37
C VAL A 379 -12.00 9.48 -8.11
N SER A 380 -12.28 10.04 -9.28
CA SER A 380 -13.46 9.74 -10.09
C SER A 380 -13.25 8.60 -11.08
N ASP A 381 -12.03 8.49 -11.62
CA ASP A 381 -11.65 7.50 -12.61
C ASP A 381 -10.12 7.35 -12.63
N TRP A 382 -9.62 6.32 -13.31
CA TRP A 382 -8.20 6.12 -13.51
C TRP A 382 -7.91 5.32 -14.78
N TYR A 383 -6.68 5.42 -15.25
CA TYR A 383 -6.17 4.60 -16.34
C TYR A 383 -4.67 4.34 -16.18
N VAL A 384 -4.16 3.36 -16.92
CA VAL A 384 -2.73 3.11 -17.02
C VAL A 384 -2.21 3.68 -18.34
N GLU A 385 -1.09 4.38 -18.29
CA GLU A 385 -0.38 4.88 -19.46
C GLU A 385 1.00 4.25 -19.53
N ASP A 386 1.29 3.49 -20.59
CA ASP A 386 2.64 2.96 -20.81
C ASP A 386 3.61 4.05 -21.32
N PHE A 387 4.90 3.75 -21.40
CA PHE A 387 5.89 4.73 -21.90
C PHE A 387 5.85 5.00 -23.41
N GLU A 388 4.96 4.30 -24.13
CA GLU A 388 4.64 4.58 -25.54
C GLU A 388 3.37 5.44 -25.67
N ASP A 389 2.87 5.97 -24.55
CA ASP A 389 1.67 6.81 -24.44
C ASP A 389 0.36 6.04 -24.78
N ASN A 390 0.38 4.70 -24.74
CA ASN A 390 -0.84 3.91 -24.89
C ASN A 390 -1.63 3.90 -23.57
N ARG A 391 -2.96 4.05 -23.68
CA ARG A 391 -3.86 4.10 -22.52
C ARG A 391 -4.69 2.84 -22.37
N TYR A 392 -4.68 2.28 -21.17
CA TYR A 392 -5.39 1.09 -20.76
C TYR A 392 -6.41 1.46 -19.67
N ALA A 393 -7.65 1.02 -19.83
CA ALA A 393 -8.75 1.24 -18.87
C ALA A 393 -9.59 -0.04 -18.76
N SER A 394 -10.29 -0.20 -17.64
CA SER A 394 -11.02 -1.43 -17.28
C SER A 394 -12.21 -1.76 -18.18
N ASN A 395 -12.77 -0.76 -18.85
CA ASN A 395 -13.87 -0.92 -19.83
C ASN A 395 -13.40 -1.19 -21.28
N GLY A 396 -12.09 -1.37 -21.49
CA GLY A 396 -11.48 -1.67 -22.79
C GLY A 396 -10.64 -0.53 -23.34
N ILE A 397 -9.54 -0.90 -24.00
CA ILE A 397 -8.47 -0.05 -24.55
C ILE A 397 -9.00 1.21 -25.25
N CYS A 398 -8.62 2.38 -24.74
CA CYS A 398 -8.97 3.67 -25.31
C CYS A 398 -8.02 3.98 -26.47
N GLY A 399 -8.41 3.56 -27.69
CA GLY A 399 -7.91 4.14 -28.93
C GLY A 399 -7.05 3.25 -29.83
N LEU A 400 -7.69 2.41 -30.66
CA LEU A 400 -7.46 2.32 -32.11
C LEU A 400 -8.67 1.61 -32.78
N PRO A 401 -9.23 2.10 -33.91
CA PRO A 401 -10.56 1.68 -34.37
C PRO A 401 -10.61 0.65 -35.52
N LYS A 402 -11.76 -0.08 -35.54
CA LYS A 402 -12.50 -0.78 -36.63
C LYS A 402 -12.43 -2.31 -36.62
N ALA A 403 -13.55 -3.05 -36.79
CA ALA A 403 -14.66 -2.78 -37.70
C ALA A 403 -16.04 -3.35 -37.29
N ASP A 404 -17.06 -2.59 -37.70
CA ASP A 404 -18.41 -2.95 -38.13
C ASP A 404 -19.57 -3.16 -37.13
N SER A 405 -20.53 -2.24 -37.30
CA SER A 405 -21.96 -2.22 -36.95
C SER A 405 -22.29 -2.21 -35.45
N GLY A 406 -22.82 -1.16 -34.85
CA GLY A 406 -23.65 -0.10 -35.39
C GLY A 406 -24.95 -0.07 -34.59
N ASP A 407 -24.94 0.57 -33.42
CA ASP A 407 -26.09 1.33 -32.92
C ASP A 407 -25.60 2.26 -31.82
N VAL A 408 -25.83 3.56 -32.02
CA VAL A 408 -25.61 4.60 -31.01
C VAL A 408 -26.97 4.86 -30.42
N SER A 409 -27.25 4.32 -29.23
CA SER A 409 -28.30 4.88 -28.38
C SER A 409 -28.13 4.54 -26.91
N LYS A 410 -27.99 5.62 -26.13
CA LYS A 410 -28.38 5.83 -24.71
C LYS A 410 -27.41 5.39 -23.61
N ASN A 411 -26.89 6.42 -22.95
CA ASN A 411 -26.59 6.44 -21.52
C ASN A 411 -27.76 5.84 -20.72
N ASP A 412 -27.46 4.78 -19.98
CA ASP A 412 -28.24 4.31 -18.84
C ASP A 412 -27.21 3.96 -17.75
N THR A 413 -27.19 4.72 -16.66
CA THR A 413 -26.27 4.58 -15.52
C THR A 413 -26.74 3.48 -14.57
N GLY A 414 -27.08 2.31 -15.11
CA GLY A 414 -27.31 1.10 -14.34
C GLY A 414 -26.32 0.05 -14.80
N VAL A 415 -25.43 -0.39 -13.92
CA VAL A 415 -24.71 -1.66 -14.14
C VAL A 415 -25.78 -2.74 -14.19
N THR A 416 -26.22 -3.10 -15.39
CA THR A 416 -27.06 -4.27 -15.64
C THR A 416 -26.15 -5.33 -16.24
N ASN A 417 -26.10 -6.50 -15.59
CA ASN A 417 -25.24 -7.65 -15.86
C ASN A 417 -23.97 -7.73 -14.98
N LEU A 418 -24.15 -7.83 -13.65
CA LEU A 418 -23.07 -8.26 -12.73
C LEU A 418 -22.58 -9.70 -13.04
N PHE A 419 -23.43 -10.50 -13.67
CA PHE A 419 -23.17 -11.88 -14.05
C PHE A 419 -23.17 -12.04 -15.57
N GLU A 420 -22.32 -12.92 -16.09
CA GLU A 420 -22.23 -13.19 -17.53
C GLU A 420 -23.55 -13.80 -18.07
N GLU A 421 -23.83 -13.68 -19.37
CA GLU A 421 -25.03 -14.27 -20.01
C GLU A 421 -25.15 -15.81 -19.81
N THR A 422 -24.03 -16.47 -19.47
CA THR A 422 -23.94 -17.90 -19.15
C THR A 422 -24.41 -18.23 -17.72
N GLN A 423 -24.53 -17.24 -16.85
CA GLN A 423 -24.92 -17.34 -15.44
C GLN A 423 -26.38 -16.87 -15.25
N THR A 424 -27.31 -17.44 -16.02
CA THR A 424 -28.72 -17.04 -16.04
C THR A 424 -29.61 -17.98 -15.22
N GLY A 425 -30.45 -17.41 -14.35
CA GLY A 425 -31.31 -18.18 -13.44
C GLY A 425 -32.13 -17.27 -12.52
N ALA A 426 -33.09 -17.84 -11.79
CA ALA A 426 -33.89 -17.08 -10.82
C ALA A 426 -33.04 -16.65 -9.61
N GLU A 427 -32.06 -17.47 -9.26
CA GLU A 427 -31.03 -17.25 -8.25
C GLU A 427 -30.11 -16.08 -8.63
N ALA A 428 -29.50 -16.10 -9.82
CA ALA A 428 -28.60 -15.03 -10.28
C ALA A 428 -29.32 -13.66 -10.32
N ALA A 429 -30.57 -13.63 -10.81
CA ALA A 429 -31.38 -12.42 -10.80
C ALA A 429 -31.68 -11.94 -9.37
N ALA A 430 -31.96 -12.86 -8.44
CA ALA A 430 -32.19 -12.49 -7.03
C ALA A 430 -30.90 -11.97 -6.35
N TYR A 431 -29.74 -12.54 -6.67
CA TYR A 431 -28.45 -12.05 -6.19
C TYR A 431 -28.13 -10.67 -6.77
N GLU A 432 -28.36 -10.44 -8.06
CA GLU A 432 -28.18 -9.12 -8.67
C GLU A 432 -29.12 -8.07 -8.04
N GLU A 433 -30.37 -8.43 -7.79
CA GLU A 433 -31.30 -7.57 -7.06
C GLU A 433 -30.80 -7.26 -5.63
N PHE A 434 -30.19 -8.22 -4.93
CA PHE A 434 -29.63 -7.99 -3.60
C PHE A 434 -28.41 -7.06 -3.66
N LEU A 435 -27.45 -7.36 -4.55
CA LEU A 435 -26.23 -6.58 -4.73
C LEU A 435 -26.50 -5.14 -5.22
N THR A 436 -27.60 -4.92 -5.95
CA THR A 436 -28.02 -3.59 -6.43
C THR A 436 -29.04 -2.90 -5.50
N GLY A 437 -29.26 -3.44 -4.29
CA GLY A 437 -30.14 -2.84 -3.27
C GLY A 437 -31.65 -2.93 -3.56
N LYS A 438 -32.06 -3.65 -4.60
CA LYS A 438 -33.48 -3.89 -4.96
C LYS A 438 -34.14 -4.99 -4.14
N ARG A 439 -33.35 -5.81 -3.44
CA ARG A 439 -33.78 -6.92 -2.59
C ARG A 439 -33.00 -6.93 -1.28
N THR A 440 -33.62 -7.48 -0.24
CA THR A 440 -32.96 -7.78 1.04
C THR A 440 -32.64 -9.26 1.17
N ALA A 441 -31.62 -9.59 1.96
CA ALA A 441 -31.28 -10.94 2.37
C ALA A 441 -31.74 -11.19 3.82
N LYS A 442 -31.94 -12.44 4.20
CA LYS A 442 -32.16 -12.83 5.60
C LYS A 442 -30.93 -13.52 6.16
N ILE A 443 -30.78 -13.58 7.48
CA ILE A 443 -29.81 -14.48 8.09
C ILE A 443 -30.55 -15.79 8.38
N ALA A 444 -30.05 -16.91 7.83
CA ALA A 444 -30.66 -18.21 8.05
C ALA A 444 -30.56 -18.62 9.53
N ASN A 445 -31.57 -19.30 10.05
CA ASN A 445 -31.55 -19.77 11.45
C ASN A 445 -30.37 -20.72 11.74
N ASN A 446 -29.97 -21.47 10.72
CA ASN A 446 -28.86 -22.40 10.70
C ASN A 446 -27.61 -21.80 10.05
N CYS A 447 -27.51 -20.47 9.92
CA CYS A 447 -26.30 -19.82 9.45
C CYS A 447 -25.12 -20.22 10.35
N TYR A 448 -24.07 -20.77 9.75
CA TYR A 448 -22.81 -21.01 10.44
C TYR A 448 -22.07 -19.69 10.60
N THR A 449 -21.62 -19.42 11.81
CA THR A 449 -20.88 -18.21 12.15
C THR A 449 -19.66 -18.59 12.97
N ASP A 450 -18.48 -18.27 12.47
CA ASP A 450 -17.21 -18.37 13.20
C ASP A 450 -16.50 -17.04 13.07
N ILE A 451 -16.88 -16.13 13.97
CA ILE A 451 -16.54 -14.71 13.89
C ILE A 451 -15.94 -14.30 15.23
N SER A 452 -14.71 -13.82 15.18
CA SER A 452 -13.94 -13.45 16.37
C SER A 452 -13.94 -11.94 16.65
N TYR A 453 -14.00 -11.11 15.60
CA TYR A 453 -13.77 -9.68 15.68
C TYR A 453 -14.84 -8.83 14.96
N ILE A 454 -15.37 -9.26 13.81
CA ILE A 454 -16.29 -8.43 12.99
C ILE A 454 -17.52 -9.25 12.56
N GLY A 455 -18.68 -8.94 13.13
CA GLY A 455 -19.96 -9.61 12.86
C GLY A 455 -20.80 -9.89 14.10
N GLY A 456 -20.67 -9.07 15.15
CA GLY A 456 -21.56 -9.05 16.31
C GLY A 456 -23.03 -8.91 15.92
N THR A 457 -23.32 -8.14 14.87
CA THR A 457 -24.67 -7.94 14.32
C THR A 457 -25.15 -9.16 13.53
N ILE A 458 -24.24 -9.95 12.95
CA ILE A 458 -24.58 -11.20 12.24
C ILE A 458 -24.86 -12.34 13.25
N THR A 459 -24.14 -12.31 14.38
CA THR A 459 -24.29 -13.27 15.47
C THR A 459 -25.43 -12.89 16.44
N ASP A 460 -25.93 -11.65 16.41
CA ASP A 460 -27.09 -11.22 17.21
C ASP A 460 -28.38 -11.92 16.77
N SER A 461 -28.98 -12.63 17.72
CA SER A 461 -30.32 -13.19 17.64
C SER A 461 -31.40 -12.21 17.15
N ALA A 462 -31.30 -10.92 17.46
CA ALA A 462 -32.27 -9.92 17.01
C ALA A 462 -32.20 -9.65 15.49
N ALA A 463 -31.00 -9.68 14.90
CA ALA A 463 -30.82 -9.56 13.46
C ALA A 463 -31.35 -10.79 12.71
N ARG A 464 -31.30 -11.98 13.32
CA ARG A 464 -31.90 -13.21 12.79
C ARG A 464 -33.44 -13.19 12.81
N GLU A 465 -34.04 -12.37 13.67
CA GLU A 465 -35.49 -12.18 13.77
C GLU A 465 -36.02 -11.00 12.93
N GLU A 466 -35.14 -10.28 12.21
CA GLU A 466 -35.52 -9.12 11.41
C GLU A 466 -36.43 -9.53 10.23
N LYS A 467 -37.69 -9.12 10.32
CA LYS A 467 -38.76 -9.62 9.45
C LYS A 467 -38.58 -9.24 7.98
N ASP A 468 -37.99 -8.07 7.76
CA ASP A 468 -37.84 -7.43 6.46
C ASP A 468 -36.50 -7.76 5.78
N GLY A 469 -35.60 -8.46 6.49
CA GLY A 469 -34.24 -8.75 6.02
C GLY A 469 -33.32 -7.53 6.05
N ILE A 470 -32.07 -7.74 5.65
CA ILE A 470 -30.99 -6.76 5.58
C ILE A 470 -30.67 -6.44 4.12
N SER A 471 -30.59 -5.16 3.77
CA SER A 471 -30.07 -4.71 2.46
C SER A 471 -28.53 -4.72 2.44
N LEU A 472 -27.91 -4.68 1.26
CA LEU A 472 -26.46 -4.58 1.15
C LEU A 472 -25.90 -3.34 1.86
N THR A 473 -26.55 -2.18 1.69
CA THR A 473 -26.15 -0.92 2.35
C THR A 473 -26.19 -1.06 3.87
N GLN A 474 -27.26 -1.62 4.43
CA GLN A 474 -27.36 -1.85 5.87
C GLN A 474 -26.33 -2.85 6.39
N LEU A 475 -25.99 -3.88 5.59
CA LEU A 475 -24.93 -4.83 5.92
C LEU A 475 -23.57 -4.14 5.97
N TYR A 476 -23.25 -3.33 4.96
CA TYR A 476 -22.04 -2.52 4.90
C TYR A 476 -21.93 -1.56 6.09
N GLU A 477 -23.01 -0.82 6.40
CA GLU A 477 -23.07 0.09 7.54
C GLU A 477 -22.82 -0.64 8.87
N ARG A 478 -23.49 -1.78 9.10
CA ARG A 478 -23.32 -2.57 10.33
C ARG A 478 -21.90 -3.11 10.49
N ILE A 479 -21.30 -3.61 9.41
CA ILE A 479 -19.90 -4.07 9.43
C ILE A 479 -18.97 -2.88 9.74
N SER A 480 -19.20 -1.74 9.09
CA SER A 480 -18.40 -0.53 9.30
C SER A 480 -18.51 0.02 10.72
N ASP A 481 -19.72 0.07 11.29
CA ASP A 481 -19.97 0.54 12.66
C ASP A 481 -19.20 -0.29 13.70
N GLU A 482 -19.17 -1.62 13.53
CA GLU A 482 -18.43 -2.51 14.44
C GLU A 482 -16.92 -2.32 14.36
N ILE A 483 -16.39 -2.03 13.18
CA ILE A 483 -14.97 -1.74 12.97
C ILE A 483 -14.58 -0.40 13.63
N VAL A 484 -15.48 0.59 13.58
CA VAL A 484 -15.26 1.95 14.11
C VAL A 484 -15.37 1.99 15.64
N GLU A 485 -16.32 1.27 16.24
CA GLU A 485 -16.62 1.42 17.67
C GLU A 485 -15.62 0.73 18.62
N ASP A 486 -15.06 -0.43 18.25
CA ASP A 486 -14.33 -1.25 19.24
C ASP A 486 -12.80 -1.17 19.16
N ARG A 487 -12.16 -0.83 18.01
CA ARG A 487 -10.73 -1.19 17.80
C ARG A 487 -9.81 -0.26 16.98
N GLY A 488 -10.18 1.00 16.75
CA GLY A 488 -9.21 2.01 16.30
C GLY A 488 -9.35 2.52 14.86
N GLY A 489 -10.56 2.48 14.28
CA GLY A 489 -10.88 3.25 13.07
C GLY A 489 -10.52 2.57 11.75
N GLY A 490 -10.79 1.27 11.60
CA GLY A 490 -10.73 0.62 10.29
C GLY A 490 -11.90 1.03 9.37
N SER A 491 -11.74 0.77 8.08
CA SER A 491 -12.77 0.93 7.04
C SER A 491 -12.79 -0.32 6.18
N ILE A 492 -13.93 -0.70 5.63
CA ILE A 492 -13.97 -1.76 4.61
C ILE A 492 -13.20 -1.27 3.38
N GLY A 493 -12.07 -1.92 3.06
CA GLY A 493 -11.27 -1.62 1.88
C GLY A 493 -12.06 -1.82 0.59
N CYS A 494 -12.64 -2.99 0.40
CA CYS A 494 -13.60 -3.25 -0.69
C CYS A 494 -14.64 -4.30 -0.33
N MET A 495 -15.72 -4.35 -1.12
CA MET A 495 -16.64 -5.48 -1.13
C MET A 495 -16.41 -6.28 -2.40
N GLU A 496 -16.38 -7.60 -2.29
CA GLU A 496 -16.19 -8.50 -3.41
C GLU A 496 -17.27 -9.57 -3.43
N TYR A 497 -17.53 -10.14 -4.60
CA TYR A 497 -18.54 -11.17 -4.79
C TYR A 497 -18.10 -12.20 -5.82
N ALA A 498 -18.67 -13.39 -5.72
CA ALA A 498 -18.55 -14.43 -6.72
C ALA A 498 -19.79 -15.34 -6.71
N LEU A 499 -20.06 -16.00 -7.84
CA LEU A 499 -21.00 -17.12 -7.87
C LEU A 499 -20.23 -18.42 -7.75
N ILE A 500 -20.50 -19.17 -6.68
CA ILE A 500 -19.86 -20.43 -6.35
C ILE A 500 -20.88 -21.58 -6.39
N ASP A 501 -20.44 -22.83 -6.47
CA ASP A 501 -21.26 -24.03 -6.59
C ASP A 501 -21.02 -24.95 -5.38
N CYS A 502 -21.59 -24.57 -4.24
CA CYS A 502 -21.42 -25.31 -3.01
C CYS A 502 -21.98 -26.73 -3.16
N GLY A 503 -21.12 -27.73 -3.04
CA GLY A 503 -21.49 -29.15 -3.17
C GLY A 503 -21.62 -29.65 -4.61
N GLY A 504 -21.28 -28.83 -5.61
CA GLY A 504 -21.15 -29.25 -7.01
C GLY A 504 -22.44 -29.77 -7.67
N ASP A 505 -23.60 -29.23 -7.28
CA ASP A 505 -24.91 -29.63 -7.80
C ASP A 505 -25.38 -28.76 -9.00
N GLY A 506 -24.59 -27.75 -9.37
CA GLY A 506 -24.89 -26.81 -10.44
C GLY A 506 -25.71 -25.60 -9.98
N LYS A 507 -26.21 -25.59 -8.73
CA LYS A 507 -26.96 -24.48 -8.16
C LYS A 507 -25.96 -23.47 -7.58
N LYS A 508 -25.92 -22.27 -8.13
CA LYS A 508 -24.98 -21.25 -7.66
C LYS A 508 -25.43 -20.58 -6.36
N GLN A 509 -24.49 -20.38 -5.45
CA GLN A 509 -24.58 -19.50 -4.28
C GLN A 509 -23.80 -18.22 -4.54
N LEU A 510 -24.17 -17.15 -3.83
CA LEU A 510 -23.42 -15.90 -3.84
C LEU A 510 -22.42 -15.91 -2.67
N ALA A 511 -21.13 -15.91 -2.97
CA ALA A 511 -20.10 -15.53 -2.02
C ALA A 511 -19.97 -14.00 -2.03
N LEU A 512 -19.84 -13.40 -0.84
CA LEU A 512 -19.65 -11.96 -0.64
C LEU A 512 -18.57 -11.77 0.43
N ARG A 513 -17.56 -10.95 0.16
CA ARG A 513 -16.44 -10.70 1.08
C ARG A 513 -16.31 -9.20 1.34
N ALA A 514 -16.22 -8.80 2.60
CA ALA A 514 -15.72 -7.48 2.98
C ALA A 514 -14.22 -7.63 3.22
N TYR A 515 -13.39 -7.07 2.35
CA TYR A 515 -11.95 -7.27 2.35
C TYR A 515 -11.22 -6.00 2.79
N GLY A 516 -10.08 -6.17 3.46
CA GLY A 516 -9.28 -5.08 4.02
C GLY A 516 -10.01 -4.40 5.18
N VAL A 517 -10.50 -5.18 6.14
CA VAL A 517 -11.27 -4.67 7.28
C VAL A 517 -10.40 -4.29 8.50
N ASN A 518 -9.07 -4.36 8.36
CA ASN A 518 -8.07 -3.89 9.32
C ASN A 518 -8.21 -4.46 10.75
N ILE A 519 -8.50 -5.76 10.89
CA ILE A 519 -8.71 -6.42 12.21
C ILE A 519 -7.43 -6.39 13.08
N TYR A 520 -6.27 -6.62 12.48
CA TYR A 520 -4.99 -6.76 13.17
C TYR A 520 -4.13 -5.50 13.08
N ALA A 521 -4.05 -4.90 11.90
CA ALA A 521 -3.28 -3.69 11.63
C ALA A 521 -3.94 -2.85 10.52
N PRO A 522 -3.63 -1.56 10.41
CA PRO A 522 -3.98 -0.77 9.23
C PRO A 522 -3.44 -1.43 7.95
N ASP A 523 -4.26 -1.42 6.89
CA ASP A 523 -3.99 -1.99 5.57
C ASP A 523 -3.65 -3.49 5.58
N ASP A 524 -4.21 -4.26 6.53
CA ASP A 524 -4.08 -5.71 6.52
C ASP A 524 -5.05 -6.37 5.54
N ASP A 525 -4.80 -7.65 5.24
CA ASP A 525 -5.61 -8.48 4.35
C ASP A 525 -6.77 -9.18 5.08
N SER A 526 -7.17 -8.67 6.26
CA SER A 526 -8.29 -9.25 6.99
C SER A 526 -9.59 -9.11 6.21
N ASP A 527 -10.48 -10.08 6.41
CA ASP A 527 -11.75 -10.13 5.69
C ASP A 527 -12.90 -10.71 6.52
N LEU A 528 -14.12 -10.42 6.10
CA LEU A 528 -15.35 -11.10 6.51
C LEU A 528 -15.97 -11.73 5.27
N THR A 529 -15.87 -13.05 5.16
CA THR A 529 -16.42 -13.84 4.05
C THR A 529 -17.78 -14.41 4.41
N MET A 530 -18.77 -14.20 3.54
CA MET A 530 -20.17 -14.59 3.71
C MET A 530 -20.67 -15.38 2.50
N VAL A 531 -21.60 -16.33 2.69
CA VAL A 531 -22.27 -17.05 1.60
C VAL A 531 -23.79 -16.93 1.73
N PHE A 532 -24.44 -16.63 0.60
CA PHE A 532 -25.88 -16.45 0.48
C PHE A 532 -26.48 -17.47 -0.48
N ASP A 533 -27.50 -18.18 -0.02
CA ASP A 533 -28.26 -19.13 -0.81
C ASP A 533 -29.64 -18.58 -1.19
N TYR A 534 -30.12 -18.98 -2.37
CA TYR A 534 -31.45 -18.65 -2.86
C TYR A 534 -32.35 -19.89 -2.76
N GLN A 535 -33.35 -19.82 -1.88
CA GLN A 535 -34.36 -20.86 -1.71
C GLN A 535 -35.75 -20.25 -1.55
N ASP A 536 -36.75 -20.87 -2.16
CA ASP A 536 -38.16 -20.49 -2.02
C ASP A 536 -38.47 -19.00 -2.28
N GLY A 537 -37.70 -18.37 -3.17
CA GLY A 537 -37.87 -16.95 -3.53
C GLY A 537 -37.15 -15.95 -2.61
N ALA A 538 -36.41 -16.42 -1.61
CA ALA A 538 -35.67 -15.60 -0.66
C ALA A 538 -34.15 -15.83 -0.77
N VAL A 539 -33.39 -14.74 -0.59
CA VAL A 539 -31.92 -14.78 -0.43
C VAL A 539 -31.63 -14.86 1.06
N SER A 540 -30.81 -15.83 1.50
CA SER A 540 -30.46 -16.01 2.90
C SER A 540 -28.96 -16.26 3.08
N MET A 541 -28.32 -15.52 3.98
CA MET A 541 -26.97 -15.79 4.47
C MET A 541 -26.96 -17.10 5.25
N ILE A 542 -26.11 -18.04 4.84
CA ILE A 542 -25.98 -19.40 5.40
C ILE A 542 -24.61 -19.65 6.04
N TYR A 543 -23.64 -18.77 5.79
CA TYR A 543 -22.27 -18.89 6.27
C TYR A 543 -21.68 -17.49 6.42
N ALA A 544 -20.93 -17.24 7.50
CA ALA A 544 -20.15 -16.02 7.70
C ALA A 544 -18.95 -16.30 8.64
N VAL A 545 -17.74 -15.93 8.22
CA VAL A 545 -16.50 -16.09 9.02
C VAL A 545 -15.54 -14.95 8.78
N ASP A 546 -14.72 -14.63 9.77
CA ASP A 546 -13.64 -13.64 9.62
C ASP A 546 -12.25 -14.26 9.50
N SER A 547 -11.37 -13.59 8.76
CA SER A 547 -9.94 -13.91 8.62
C SER A 547 -9.10 -12.71 9.03
N TRP A 548 -7.95 -12.95 9.66
CA TRP A 548 -6.98 -11.93 10.07
C TRP A 548 -5.61 -12.58 10.35
N ALA A 549 -4.60 -11.78 10.68
CA ALA A 549 -3.20 -12.19 10.81
C ALA A 549 -2.88 -13.44 11.69
N ARG A 550 -3.81 -13.91 12.52
CA ARG A 550 -3.64 -15.15 13.32
C ARG A 550 -4.76 -16.19 13.13
N SER A 551 -5.68 -15.96 12.20
CA SER A 551 -6.78 -16.88 11.88
C SER A 551 -7.13 -16.73 10.41
N GLU A 552 -6.87 -17.74 9.61
CA GLU A 552 -7.18 -17.77 8.17
C GLU A 552 -8.40 -18.66 7.92
N ASN A 553 -9.31 -18.20 7.06
CA ASN A 553 -10.40 -18.99 6.52
C ASN A 553 -10.39 -18.85 4.99
N GLU A 554 -10.22 -19.98 4.30
CA GLU A 554 -10.23 -20.05 2.85
C GLU A 554 -11.47 -20.79 2.37
N LEU A 555 -12.27 -20.10 1.54
CA LEU A 555 -13.46 -20.65 0.89
C LEU A 555 -13.16 -20.88 -0.60
N TYR A 556 -13.49 -22.08 -1.07
CA TYR A 556 -13.31 -22.49 -2.46
C TYR A 556 -14.64 -22.47 -3.23
N ASP A 557 -14.55 -22.40 -4.55
CA ASP A 557 -15.70 -22.25 -5.46
C ASP A 557 -16.66 -23.44 -5.46
N ASN A 558 -16.23 -24.58 -4.93
CA ASN A 558 -17.00 -25.82 -4.78
C ASN A 558 -17.63 -25.96 -3.37
N GLY A 559 -17.48 -24.93 -2.52
CA GLY A 559 -18.00 -24.89 -1.15
C GLY A 559 -17.09 -25.55 -0.11
N TYR A 560 -15.91 -26.05 -0.50
CA TYR A 560 -14.90 -26.52 0.45
C TYR A 560 -14.35 -25.34 1.27
N VAL A 561 -14.14 -25.58 2.56
CA VAL A 561 -13.61 -24.60 3.50
C VAL A 561 -12.44 -25.22 4.24
N PHE A 562 -11.34 -24.49 4.28
CA PHE A 562 -10.18 -24.81 5.10
C PHE A 562 -9.82 -23.60 5.95
N GLY A 563 -9.39 -23.82 7.18
CA GLY A 563 -8.89 -22.72 7.99
C GLY A 563 -7.86 -23.16 9.00
N GLY A 564 -7.14 -22.17 9.50
CA GLY A 564 -6.02 -22.35 10.41
C GLY A 564 -5.89 -21.17 11.35
N GLY A 565 -5.27 -21.37 12.50
CA GLY A 565 -5.08 -20.30 13.46
C GLY A 565 -3.92 -20.52 14.42
N SER A 566 -3.38 -19.42 14.94
CA SER A 566 -2.33 -19.43 15.96
C SER A 566 -2.92 -19.16 17.34
N GLY A 567 -2.80 -20.13 18.25
CA GLY A 567 -3.02 -19.95 19.68
C GLY A 567 -1.79 -19.41 20.43
N GLY A 568 -0.59 -19.53 19.86
CA GLY A 568 0.65 -19.05 20.45
C GLY A 568 1.88 -19.73 19.84
N ALA A 569 3.03 -19.62 20.50
CA ALA A 569 4.30 -20.18 20.02
C ALA A 569 4.33 -21.72 19.92
N SER A 570 3.43 -22.40 20.64
CA SER A 570 3.34 -23.86 20.68
C SER A 570 1.96 -24.39 20.27
N CYS A 571 1.00 -23.51 20.04
CA CYS A 571 -0.42 -23.82 20.01
C CYS A 571 -1.01 -23.36 18.68
N HIS A 572 -1.58 -24.29 17.91
CA HIS A 572 -2.12 -24.04 16.58
C HIS A 572 -3.46 -24.75 16.42
N TYR A 573 -4.30 -24.22 15.55
CA TYR A 573 -5.61 -24.78 15.21
C TYR A 573 -5.70 -24.98 13.71
N VAL A 574 -6.34 -26.05 13.28
CA VAL A 574 -6.69 -26.30 11.88
C VAL A 574 -8.10 -26.87 11.84
N TRP A 575 -8.93 -26.42 10.94
CA TRP A 575 -10.27 -26.95 10.74
C TRP A 575 -10.59 -27.12 9.26
N GLU A 576 -11.55 -27.99 9.00
CA GLU A 576 -12.01 -28.30 7.65
C GLU A 576 -13.54 -28.42 7.64
N GLY A 577 -14.16 -27.92 6.57
CA GLY A 577 -15.60 -27.96 6.39
C GLY A 577 -16.02 -28.03 4.92
N LEU A 578 -17.32 -28.25 4.72
CA LEU A 578 -17.94 -28.22 3.41
C LEU A 578 -19.33 -27.58 3.52
N ILE A 579 -19.58 -26.54 2.72
CA ILE A 579 -20.92 -26.04 2.48
C ILE A 579 -21.57 -26.98 1.45
N GLY A 580 -22.55 -27.76 1.90
CA GLY A 580 -23.23 -28.73 1.04
C GLY A 580 -24.26 -28.09 0.10
N ALA A 581 -24.73 -28.86 -0.87
CA ALA A 581 -25.82 -28.49 -1.78
C ALA A 581 -27.15 -28.16 -1.06
N ASP A 582 -27.28 -28.57 0.20
CA ASP A 582 -28.40 -28.20 1.07
C ASP A 582 -28.28 -26.79 1.66
N GLY A 583 -27.17 -26.08 1.40
CA GLY A 583 -26.86 -24.77 1.97
C GLY A 583 -26.50 -24.85 3.45
N ILE A 584 -26.03 -26.00 3.93
CA ILE A 584 -25.60 -26.22 5.32
C ILE A 584 -24.09 -26.41 5.34
N TYR A 585 -23.42 -25.73 6.27
CA TYR A 585 -22.01 -25.99 6.58
C TYR A 585 -21.88 -27.26 7.42
N HIS A 586 -21.14 -28.24 6.91
CA HIS A 586 -20.80 -29.48 7.59
C HIS A 586 -19.33 -29.40 8.01
N LYS A 587 -19.08 -29.32 9.31
CA LYS A 587 -17.74 -29.39 9.87
C LYS A 587 -17.20 -30.81 9.71
N VAL A 588 -16.02 -30.96 9.13
CA VAL A 588 -15.33 -32.25 9.03
C VAL A 588 -14.57 -32.52 10.33
N TYR A 589 -13.74 -31.58 10.75
CA TYR A 589 -13.01 -31.62 12.01
C TYR A 589 -12.57 -30.22 12.46
N ASP A 590 -12.39 -30.05 13.76
CA ASP A 590 -11.46 -29.06 14.33
C ASP A 590 -10.28 -29.81 14.93
N CYS A 591 -9.07 -29.29 14.79
CA CYS A 591 -7.84 -29.86 15.31
C CYS A 591 -7.09 -28.81 16.12
N HIS A 592 -6.86 -29.08 17.40
CA HIS A 592 -5.95 -28.33 18.26
C HIS A 592 -4.62 -29.06 18.34
N MET A 593 -3.54 -28.40 17.92
CA MET A 593 -2.18 -28.93 17.90
C MET A 593 -1.31 -28.23 18.95
N GLU A 594 -0.56 -29.01 19.73
CA GLU A 594 0.44 -28.54 20.69
C GLU A 594 1.82 -29.13 20.37
N THR A 595 2.79 -28.25 20.12
CA THR A 595 4.20 -28.58 19.87
C THR A 595 5.06 -28.18 21.07
N GLY A 596 5.84 -29.11 21.62
CA GLY A 596 6.77 -28.77 22.70
C GLY A 596 6.13 -28.63 24.08
N CYS A 597 4.80 -28.58 24.19
CA CYS A 597 4.04 -28.78 25.42
C CYS A 597 2.98 -29.87 25.24
N GLY A 598 2.54 -30.46 26.34
CA GLY A 598 1.41 -31.38 26.32
C GLY A 598 0.09 -30.62 26.19
N LEU A 599 -0.95 -31.30 25.67
CA LEU A 599 -2.33 -30.80 25.66
C LEU A 599 -2.83 -30.48 27.08
N ALA A 600 -3.96 -29.77 27.15
CA ALA A 600 -4.67 -29.55 28.39
C ALA A 600 -4.85 -30.87 29.15
N ASP A 601 -4.67 -30.81 30.47
CA ASP A 601 -4.66 -31.97 31.35
C ASP A 601 -3.55 -33.00 31.12
N MET A 602 -2.58 -32.84 30.22
CA MET A 602 -1.37 -33.69 30.16
C MET A 602 -0.39 -33.41 31.33
N SER A 603 0.45 -34.39 31.71
CA SER A 603 1.59 -34.10 32.59
C SER A 603 2.62 -33.24 31.84
N SER A 604 3.43 -32.46 32.55
CA SER A 604 4.43 -31.61 31.88
C SER A 604 5.50 -32.48 31.19
N CYS A 605 5.70 -32.31 29.88
CA CYS A 605 6.76 -32.99 29.13
C CYS A 605 8.16 -32.68 29.68
N TRP A 606 8.32 -31.53 30.33
CA TRP A 606 9.58 -31.10 30.96
C TRP A 606 9.96 -31.91 32.21
N GLU A 607 9.08 -32.77 32.72
CA GLU A 607 9.43 -33.74 33.77
C GLU A 607 10.28 -34.89 33.23
N VAL A 608 10.20 -35.15 31.92
CA VAL A 608 10.89 -36.25 31.23
C VAL A 608 11.88 -35.76 30.17
N TRP A 609 11.85 -34.47 29.83
CA TRP A 609 12.67 -33.85 28.79
C TRP A 609 13.49 -32.68 29.32
N ASP A 610 14.81 -32.74 29.15
CA ASP A 610 15.74 -31.70 29.58
C ASP A 610 15.88 -30.64 28.46
N SER A 611 15.32 -29.45 28.69
CA SER A 611 15.34 -28.32 27.75
C SER A 611 16.72 -27.70 27.50
N SER A 612 17.79 -28.18 28.15
CA SER A 612 19.12 -27.57 28.06
C SER A 612 19.80 -27.70 26.69
N ASP A 613 19.27 -28.54 25.80
CA ASP A 613 19.78 -28.74 24.44
C ASP A 613 19.09 -27.88 23.37
N ASN A 614 18.19 -26.96 23.76
CA ASN A 614 17.56 -25.96 22.89
C ASN A 614 16.65 -26.51 21.77
N GLU A 615 16.46 -27.82 21.71
CA GLU A 615 15.56 -28.54 20.80
C GLU A 615 14.33 -28.97 21.63
N GLY A 616 13.15 -28.43 21.32
CA GLY A 616 11.91 -28.67 22.08
C GLY A 616 11.55 -30.15 22.23
N PHE A 617 10.53 -30.47 23.03
CA PHE A 617 10.06 -31.85 23.16
C PHE A 617 9.71 -32.43 21.78
N PRO A 618 10.27 -33.58 21.35
CA PRO A 618 10.28 -33.99 19.95
C PRO A 618 9.01 -34.78 19.57
N ALA A 619 7.87 -34.23 19.99
CA ALA A 619 6.56 -34.74 19.66
C ALA A 619 5.56 -33.60 19.55
N GLU A 620 4.61 -33.80 18.66
CA GLU A 620 3.41 -32.98 18.51
C GLU A 620 2.21 -33.79 18.97
N PHE A 621 1.28 -33.13 19.65
CA PHE A 621 0.02 -33.72 20.09
C PHE A 621 -1.14 -32.99 19.45
N CYS A 622 -2.13 -33.75 18.99
CA CYS A 622 -3.32 -33.18 18.37
C CYS A 622 -4.59 -33.67 19.09
N GLU A 623 -5.55 -32.78 19.32
CA GLU A 623 -6.92 -33.08 19.74
C GLU A 623 -7.86 -32.76 18.57
N TYR A 624 -8.50 -33.78 18.00
CA TYR A 624 -9.48 -33.63 16.93
C TYR A 624 -10.91 -33.70 17.49
N GLU A 625 -11.76 -32.75 17.14
CA GLU A 625 -13.21 -32.81 17.36
C GLU A 625 -13.94 -33.11 16.05
N MET A 626 -14.70 -34.21 16.00
CA MET A 626 -15.45 -34.65 14.82
C MET A 626 -16.77 -35.31 15.23
N ASP A 627 -17.92 -34.81 14.75
CA ASP A 627 -19.23 -35.44 14.97
C ASP A 627 -19.56 -35.81 16.45
N GLY A 628 -19.07 -35.00 17.40
CA GLY A 628 -19.23 -35.26 18.84
C GLY A 628 -18.33 -36.38 19.40
N GLU A 629 -17.34 -36.84 18.65
CA GLU A 629 -16.21 -37.66 19.08
C GLU A 629 -14.96 -36.77 19.20
N THR A 630 -14.19 -36.97 20.29
CA THR A 630 -12.86 -36.35 20.45
C THR A 630 -11.80 -37.43 20.30
N LEU A 631 -10.84 -37.22 19.40
CA LEU A 631 -9.69 -38.10 19.20
C LEU A 631 -8.41 -37.40 19.63
N TYR A 632 -7.48 -38.18 20.18
CA TYR A 632 -6.16 -37.70 20.55
C TYR A 632 -5.12 -38.40 19.68
N SER A 633 -4.21 -37.65 19.08
CA SER A 633 -3.10 -38.22 18.31
C SER A 633 -1.75 -37.65 18.69
N TYR A 634 -0.71 -38.31 18.21
CA TYR A 634 0.66 -37.85 18.34
C TYR A 634 1.46 -38.10 17.07
N TYR A 635 2.41 -37.21 16.82
CA TYR A 635 3.49 -37.37 15.86
C TYR A 635 4.83 -37.31 16.60
N ILE A 636 5.71 -38.30 16.40
CA ILE A 636 7.09 -38.23 16.88
C ILE A 636 7.94 -37.77 15.71
N LEU A 637 8.71 -36.71 15.89
CA LEU A 637 9.54 -36.13 14.82
C LEU A 637 10.47 -37.17 14.19
N ASP A 638 10.76 -37.02 12.90
CA ASP A 638 11.50 -38.02 12.12
C ASP A 638 12.93 -38.23 12.62
N ASP A 639 13.59 -37.14 13.02
CA ASP A 639 15.01 -37.10 13.37
C ASP A 639 15.30 -37.40 14.86
N VAL A 640 14.48 -38.25 15.51
CA VAL A 640 14.74 -38.68 16.89
C VAL A 640 15.56 -39.96 16.98
N THR A 641 16.44 -40.02 17.98
CA THR A 641 17.14 -41.23 18.38
C THR A 641 16.18 -42.27 18.99
N ASP A 642 16.61 -43.54 19.03
CA ASP A 642 15.85 -44.61 19.69
C ASP A 642 15.62 -44.32 21.19
N GLU A 643 16.55 -43.63 21.85
CA GLU A 643 16.44 -43.27 23.26
C GLU A 643 15.34 -42.22 23.47
N GLU A 644 15.34 -41.15 22.67
CA GLU A 644 14.32 -40.11 22.71
C GLU A 644 12.93 -40.66 22.34
N ARG A 645 12.86 -41.52 21.32
CA ARG A 645 11.62 -42.21 20.94
C ARG A 645 11.04 -43.02 22.09
N ASN A 646 11.88 -43.69 22.88
CA ASN A 646 11.42 -44.43 24.06
C ASN A 646 10.89 -43.50 25.15
N ILE A 647 11.55 -42.36 25.39
CA ILE A 647 11.10 -41.34 26.35
C ILE A 647 9.71 -40.83 25.97
N VAL A 648 9.53 -40.41 24.71
CA VAL A 648 8.24 -39.93 24.20
C VAL A 648 7.17 -41.02 24.31
N THR A 649 7.49 -42.26 23.93
CA THR A 649 6.54 -43.38 23.97
C THR A 649 6.10 -43.72 25.40
N ASP A 650 7.00 -43.67 26.39
CA ASP A 650 6.65 -43.92 27.78
C ASP A 650 5.85 -42.75 28.36
N TYR A 651 6.19 -41.51 28.01
CA TYR A 651 5.39 -40.33 28.35
C TYR A 651 3.95 -40.40 27.82
N ILE A 652 3.75 -40.87 26.58
CA ILE A 652 2.43 -41.10 26.00
C ILE A 652 1.64 -42.13 26.83
N LYS A 653 2.22 -43.29 27.12
CA LYS A 653 1.55 -44.35 27.90
C LYS A 653 1.13 -43.88 29.29
N ASP A 654 1.98 -43.10 29.94
CA ASP A 654 1.70 -42.54 31.26
C ASP A 654 0.52 -41.57 31.18
N ASN A 655 0.44 -40.74 30.14
CA ASN A 655 -0.68 -39.84 29.91
C ASN A 655 -1.97 -40.59 29.52
N GLU A 656 -1.91 -41.62 28.67
CA GLU A 656 -3.06 -42.50 28.40
C GLU A 656 -3.64 -43.09 29.69
N ALA A 657 -2.78 -43.64 30.56
CA ALA A 657 -3.19 -44.24 31.82
C ALA A 657 -3.80 -43.21 32.79
N ARG A 658 -3.27 -41.98 32.79
CA ARG A 658 -3.69 -40.91 33.70
C ARG A 658 -5.00 -40.25 33.26
N MET A 659 -5.15 -39.96 31.98
CA MET A 659 -6.32 -39.30 31.40
C MET A 659 -7.45 -40.30 31.10
N GLY A 660 -7.13 -41.59 30.98
CA GLY A 660 -8.10 -42.62 30.60
C GLY A 660 -8.49 -42.55 29.12
N ILE A 661 -7.60 -42.02 28.28
CA ILE A 661 -7.75 -41.91 26.83
C ILE A 661 -6.79 -42.87 26.11
N ARG A 662 -6.92 -42.94 24.80
CA ARG A 662 -5.93 -43.58 23.92
C ARG A 662 -5.43 -42.56 22.92
N PHE A 663 -4.12 -42.45 22.80
CA PHE A 663 -3.48 -41.70 21.74
C PHE A 663 -3.36 -42.59 20.49
N LEU A 664 -3.73 -42.04 19.35
CA LEU A 664 -3.58 -42.64 18.04
C LEU A 664 -2.30 -42.13 17.38
N THR A 665 -1.68 -42.92 16.50
CA THR A 665 -0.67 -42.32 15.61
C THR A 665 -1.34 -41.33 14.67
N SER A 666 -0.59 -40.36 14.12
CA SER A 666 -1.13 -39.42 13.11
C SER A 666 -1.83 -40.16 11.96
N ASP A 667 -1.26 -41.26 11.44
CA ASP A 667 -1.90 -42.08 10.40
C ASP A 667 -3.25 -42.70 10.83
N GLU A 668 -3.34 -43.18 12.08
CA GLU A 668 -4.57 -43.78 12.61
C GLU A 668 -5.66 -42.72 12.80
N ALA A 669 -5.29 -41.52 13.25
CA ALA A 669 -6.20 -40.39 13.38
C ALA A 669 -6.63 -39.86 12.01
N TRP A 670 -5.70 -39.68 11.07
CA TRP A 670 -6.00 -39.25 9.71
C TRP A 670 -6.91 -40.22 8.98
N ALA A 671 -6.74 -41.53 9.17
CA ALA A 671 -7.67 -42.53 8.62
C ALA A 671 -9.12 -42.39 9.16
N ARG A 672 -9.31 -41.81 10.36
CA ARG A 672 -10.64 -41.45 10.89
C ARG A 672 -11.17 -40.17 10.25
N VAL A 673 -10.33 -39.14 10.14
CA VAL A 673 -10.65 -37.89 9.45
C VAL A 673 -11.07 -38.16 8.00
N GLU A 674 -10.29 -38.94 7.26
CA GLU A 674 -10.54 -39.31 5.87
C GLU A 674 -11.87 -40.05 5.67
N LYS A 675 -12.26 -40.88 6.66
CA LYS A 675 -13.56 -41.52 6.64
C LYS A 675 -14.69 -40.50 6.77
N ASN A 676 -14.51 -39.45 7.57
CA ASN A 676 -15.49 -38.37 7.71
C ASN A 676 -15.55 -37.52 6.43
N ARG A 677 -14.38 -37.12 5.90
CA ARG A 677 -14.24 -36.45 4.60
C ARG A 677 -15.01 -37.17 3.50
N THR A 678 -14.75 -38.47 3.34
CA THR A 678 -15.43 -39.32 2.36
C THR A 678 -16.95 -39.37 2.58
N ALA A 679 -17.41 -39.38 3.83
CA ALA A 679 -18.84 -39.44 4.15
C ALA A 679 -19.59 -38.14 3.77
N LEU A 680 -18.89 -37.01 3.85
CA LEU A 680 -19.38 -35.69 3.43
C LEU A 680 -19.19 -35.43 1.93
N GLY A 681 -18.55 -36.35 1.20
CA GLY A 681 -18.32 -36.22 -0.23
C GLY A 681 -17.09 -35.40 -0.61
N ILE A 682 -16.22 -35.11 0.36
CA ILE A 682 -14.94 -34.43 0.12
C ILE A 682 -13.99 -35.40 -0.58
N THR A 683 -13.37 -34.93 -1.66
CA THR A 683 -12.38 -35.68 -2.44
C THR A 683 -11.07 -34.91 -2.53
N GLU A 684 -10.00 -35.63 -2.88
CA GLU A 684 -8.69 -35.02 -3.17
C GLU A 684 -8.81 -33.96 -4.27
N GLY A 685 -8.18 -32.80 -4.07
CA GLY A 685 -8.13 -31.70 -5.03
C GLY A 685 -9.29 -30.72 -4.96
N MET A 686 -10.23 -30.83 -4.00
CA MET A 686 -11.24 -29.78 -3.79
C MET A 686 -10.63 -28.46 -3.30
N ASP A 687 -9.45 -28.53 -2.69
CA ASP A 687 -8.58 -27.45 -2.22
C ASP A 687 -7.53 -27.01 -3.28
N ALA A 688 -7.62 -27.51 -4.51
CA ALA A 688 -6.67 -27.15 -5.55
C ALA A 688 -6.82 -25.69 -5.99
N GLU A 689 -5.72 -25.09 -6.47
CA GLU A 689 -5.65 -23.69 -6.89
C GLU A 689 -6.73 -23.34 -7.93
N GLU A 690 -7.06 -24.26 -8.84
CA GLU A 690 -8.12 -24.08 -9.84
C GLU A 690 -9.52 -23.86 -9.27
N ASN A 691 -9.75 -24.26 -8.01
CA ASN A 691 -11.03 -24.09 -7.31
C ASN A 691 -11.02 -22.86 -6.40
N LYS A 692 -9.94 -22.06 -6.37
CA LYS A 692 -9.96 -20.80 -5.63
C LYS A 692 -10.97 -19.84 -6.27
N ILE A 693 -11.65 -19.09 -5.42
CA ILE A 693 -12.65 -18.13 -5.88
C ILE A 693 -11.96 -17.00 -6.64
N ALA A 694 -12.36 -16.81 -7.89
CA ALA A 694 -12.08 -15.60 -8.65
C ALA A 694 -13.05 -14.50 -8.19
N TRP A 695 -12.63 -13.71 -7.22
CA TRP A 695 -13.41 -12.61 -6.67
C TRP A 695 -13.60 -11.48 -7.68
N LYS A 696 -14.82 -10.93 -7.72
CA LYS A 696 -15.14 -9.70 -8.46
C LYS A 696 -15.43 -8.60 -7.47
N THR A 697 -14.83 -7.45 -7.68
CA THR A 697 -15.02 -6.28 -6.83
C THR A 697 -16.37 -5.61 -7.10
N LEU A 698 -17.06 -5.20 -6.05
CA LEU A 698 -18.45 -4.70 -6.05
C LEU A 698 -18.46 -3.18 -5.85
N SER A 699 -18.89 -2.44 -6.87
CA SER A 699 -19.07 -0.99 -6.76
C SER A 699 -20.29 -0.68 -5.88
N ILE A 700 -20.06 -0.34 -4.61
CA ILE A 700 -21.12 0.17 -3.74
C ILE A 700 -21.31 1.65 -4.05
N THR A 701 -22.43 2.00 -4.67
CA THR A 701 -22.85 3.40 -4.78
C THR A 701 -23.29 3.85 -3.39
N LYS A 702 -22.58 4.80 -2.78
CA LYS A 702 -23.04 5.49 -1.56
C LYS A 702 -24.30 6.30 -1.85
#